data_AF-A0A3D3P5Z6-F1
#
_entry.id   AF-A0A3D3P5Z6-F1
#
_cell.length_a   1.000
_cell.length_b   1.000
_cell.length_c   1.000
_cell.angle_alpha   90.00
_cell.angle_beta   90.00
_cell.angle_gamma   90.00
#
_symmetry.space_group_name_H-M   'P 1'
#
loop_
_entity.id
_entity.type
_entity.pdbx_description
1 polymer ?
#
loop_
_entity_poly.entity_id
_entity_poly.type
_entity_poly.pdbx_seq_one_letter_code
_entity_poly.pdbx_strand_id
1 'polypeptide(L)'
;MTPELAMSNYRKALEKGILKIMSKMGISVLNSYQGAQVFEALGVGKEVVDYAFTGVHSRIGGVGFKEIAEESLVRHRAAFETESKENKVLDLGDPGYNRYRKSGEAHAITTDVIKNFHTFVRDGKKEDYDDYVKVSLANDPITIKDILEFRVPASSIPLKEVEPAEEIVKRFTTAAMSMGALSPEAHETLAIAMNRIGGKSDSGEGGEDMRRFKPYPNGDFARSYIKQIASGRFGVSAHYLVNADELEIKMAQGAKPGEGGQLPGHKVNALIARLRNTQPGVQLISPPPHHDIYSIEDLAQLIHDLKEVNPRAKVTVKLVAESGVGTVAAGCAKASADNVLISGHDGGTAASPLSSTKHAGLPWELGISEAHQVLMMNKLRNNITLRTDGGLRTGRDVVIAAILGAEQMNFGTIAMIAMGCVYVRKCHLNNCPVGVATTNPKWRAKFKGSPDHVVNFMMGVAEEAREIMASLGVRSMNELIGRPQKFLAQRDVPDHPKANTLDLKKVLSDKGDENAVRICTEDRNDGIHKPALDLQILKDLAIHTGTTGEENPTAGLMDRGPFTKEYEVVNTDRNIGTRTAGRVAEIYENHGLPAESIDLTFRGSAGQSFGTFLCGGIKLTLIGEGNDYVGKGMSNGEITVRPPAVMNSDFIAAKNSIVGNTCLYGATGGKLFVNGRAGERFCVRNSGSISVVEGVGDHGCEYMTNGSTVILGLTGKNFGAGMSGGIAYIYDIDGMFQSRLNPEMVVARPVKRAPDIKEVKSLIEEHYEKTDSLRAKELLENWDVTLTKLIRVIAKEKYDLEKAEEEHEAAVVVD
;
A
#
# COMPACT_ATOMS: atom_id res chain seq x y z
N MET A 1 33.74 5.40 -20.35
CA MET A 1 32.48 5.46 -21.10
C MET A 1 32.70 6.42 -22.26
N THR A 2 32.40 6.02 -23.49
CA THR A 2 32.54 6.92 -24.65
C THR A 2 31.40 7.95 -24.66
N PRO A 3 31.57 9.12 -25.32
CA PRO A 3 30.51 10.11 -25.45
C PRO A 3 29.21 9.54 -26.05
N GLU A 4 29.30 8.66 -27.04
CA GLU A 4 28.15 8.05 -27.72
C GLU A 4 27.36 7.17 -26.76
N LEU A 5 28.06 6.34 -25.97
CA LEU A 5 27.43 5.53 -24.94
C LEU A 5 26.79 6.40 -23.85
N ALA A 6 27.42 7.50 -23.45
CA ALA A 6 26.86 8.44 -22.49
C ALA A 6 25.56 9.09 -23.02
N MET A 7 25.55 9.55 -24.27
CA MET A 7 24.37 10.14 -24.90
C MET A 7 23.23 9.12 -25.08
N SER A 8 23.56 7.89 -25.46
CA SER A 8 22.58 6.79 -25.54
C SER A 8 21.96 6.49 -24.17
N ASN A 9 22.79 6.41 -23.12
CA ASN A 9 22.30 6.20 -21.74
C ASN A 9 21.41 7.36 -21.27
N TYR A 10 21.79 8.61 -21.59
CA TYR A 10 21.00 9.79 -21.26
C TYR A 10 19.64 9.78 -21.96
N ARG A 11 19.59 9.52 -23.27
CA ARG A 11 18.33 9.38 -24.02
C ARG A 11 17.43 8.31 -23.41
N LYS A 12 17.99 7.12 -23.15
CA LYS A 12 17.24 6.01 -22.54
C LYS A 12 16.68 6.37 -21.17
N ALA A 13 17.41 7.13 -20.37
CA ALA A 13 16.94 7.61 -19.07
C ALA A 13 15.77 8.60 -19.21
N LEU A 14 15.82 9.51 -20.19
CA LEU A 14 14.71 10.43 -20.49
C LEU A 14 13.46 9.70 -20.99
N GLU A 15 13.62 8.77 -21.93
CA GLU A 15 12.51 7.96 -22.46
C GLU A 15 11.82 7.18 -21.34
N LYS A 16 12.60 6.47 -20.51
CA LYS A 16 12.07 5.78 -19.32
C LYS A 16 11.44 6.75 -18.32
N GLY A 17 12.00 7.95 -18.16
CA GLY A 17 11.46 8.99 -17.30
C GLY A 17 10.07 9.46 -17.75
N ILE A 18 9.89 9.71 -19.04
CA ILE A 18 8.61 10.12 -19.64
C ILE A 18 7.58 9.00 -19.51
N LEU A 19 7.93 7.77 -19.91
CA LEU A 19 7.04 6.61 -19.78
C LEU A 19 6.57 6.43 -18.33
N LYS A 20 7.47 6.63 -17.38
CA LYS A 20 7.18 6.55 -15.96
C LYS A 20 6.25 7.67 -15.47
N ILE A 21 6.41 8.89 -15.97
CA ILE A 21 5.51 10.00 -15.62
C ILE A 21 4.11 9.74 -16.17
N MET A 22 4.00 9.31 -17.43
CA MET A 22 2.73 8.99 -18.07
C MET A 22 1.99 7.85 -17.36
N SER A 23 2.72 6.79 -16.98
CA SER A 23 2.12 5.61 -16.34
C SER A 23 1.52 5.91 -14.97
N LYS A 24 1.96 6.98 -14.27
CA LYS A 24 1.36 7.39 -12.98
C LYS A 24 -0.14 7.64 -13.09
N MET A 25 -0.61 8.01 -14.27
CA MET A 25 -2.01 8.35 -14.57
C MET A 25 -2.63 7.35 -15.55
N GLY A 26 -2.00 6.18 -15.76
CA GLY A 26 -2.50 5.16 -16.68
C GLY A 26 -2.38 5.51 -18.17
N ILE A 27 -1.64 6.57 -18.53
CA ILE A 27 -1.49 6.99 -19.92
C ILE A 27 -0.40 6.15 -20.59
N SER A 28 -0.75 5.50 -21.71
CA SER A 28 0.15 4.58 -22.42
C SER A 28 0.82 5.18 -23.66
N VAL A 29 0.30 6.29 -24.21
CA VAL A 29 0.77 6.86 -25.48
C VAL A 29 1.12 8.34 -25.36
N LEU A 30 2.29 8.74 -25.88
CA LEU A 30 2.83 10.10 -25.75
C LEU A 30 1.90 11.14 -26.40
N ASN A 31 1.28 10.79 -27.53
CA ASN A 31 0.38 11.69 -28.25
C ASN A 31 -0.83 12.11 -27.40
N SER A 32 -1.32 11.24 -26.52
CA SER A 32 -2.41 11.61 -25.58
C SER A 32 -1.90 12.41 -24.39
N TYR A 33 -0.64 12.27 -24.01
CA TYR A 33 -0.02 13.06 -22.93
C TYR A 33 0.32 14.48 -23.39
N GLN A 34 0.75 14.62 -24.65
CA GLN A 34 1.12 15.90 -25.23
C GLN A 34 -0.08 16.87 -25.25
N GLY A 35 0.05 18.01 -24.58
CA GLY A 35 -1.00 19.02 -24.48
C GLY A 35 -2.10 18.71 -23.46
N ALA A 36 -2.11 17.54 -22.83
CA ALA A 36 -3.13 17.18 -21.83
C ALA A 36 -2.98 17.90 -20.48
N GLN A 37 -1.85 18.61 -20.27
CA GLN A 37 -1.59 19.41 -19.06
C GLN A 37 -1.78 18.62 -17.75
N VAL A 38 -1.22 17.40 -17.69
CA VAL A 38 -1.32 16.51 -16.52
C VAL A 38 -0.34 16.97 -15.42
N PHE A 39 -0.55 18.19 -14.93
CA PHE A 39 0.18 18.83 -13.85
C PHE A 39 -0.72 19.86 -13.14
N GLU A 40 -0.37 20.19 -11.90
CA GLU A 40 -1.02 21.24 -11.12
C GLU A 40 0.01 22.32 -10.77
N ALA A 41 -0.36 23.59 -10.94
CA ALA A 41 0.50 24.72 -10.65
C ALA A 41 0.31 25.19 -9.22
N LEU A 42 1.37 25.11 -8.41
CA LEU A 42 1.40 25.61 -7.04
C LEU A 42 2.23 26.90 -6.99
N GLY A 43 1.63 27.99 -6.50
CA GLY A 43 2.35 29.27 -6.36
C GLY A 43 2.47 30.07 -7.65
N VAL A 44 1.63 29.85 -8.66
CA VAL A 44 1.64 30.58 -9.94
C VAL A 44 0.37 31.41 -10.08
N GLY A 45 0.54 32.70 -10.36
CA GLY A 45 -0.56 33.66 -10.48
C GLY A 45 -1.45 33.41 -11.69
N LYS A 46 -2.72 33.82 -11.57
CA LYS A 46 -3.74 33.63 -12.61
C LYS A 46 -3.33 34.21 -13.97
N GLU A 47 -2.69 35.38 -13.99
CA GLU A 47 -2.21 36.02 -15.22
C GLU A 47 -1.29 35.10 -16.04
N VAL A 48 -0.35 34.42 -15.37
CA VAL A 48 0.60 33.51 -16.02
C VAL A 48 -0.11 32.24 -16.48
N VAL A 49 -0.99 31.67 -15.66
CA VAL A 49 -1.77 30.48 -16.02
C VAL A 49 -2.65 30.77 -17.23
N ASP A 50 -3.40 31.86 -17.24
CA ASP A 50 -4.31 32.20 -18.33
C ASP A 50 -3.57 32.40 -19.65
N TYR A 51 -2.39 33.03 -19.62
CA TYR A 51 -1.59 33.33 -20.82
C TYR A 51 -0.82 32.12 -21.36
N ALA A 52 -0.15 31.35 -20.50
CA ALA A 52 0.81 30.33 -20.91
C ALA A 52 0.33 28.88 -20.69
N PHE A 53 -0.62 28.66 -19.78
CA PHE A 53 -1.01 27.33 -19.30
C PHE A 53 -2.53 27.22 -19.11
N THR A 54 -3.31 27.81 -20.02
CA THR A 54 -4.77 27.92 -19.91
C THR A 54 -5.39 26.56 -19.61
N GLY A 55 -6.20 26.47 -18.56
CA GLY A 55 -6.85 25.22 -18.11
C GLY A 55 -6.16 24.53 -16.93
N VAL A 56 -4.90 24.85 -16.63
CA VAL A 56 -4.18 24.28 -15.49
C VAL A 56 -4.75 24.77 -14.18
N HIS A 57 -4.95 23.85 -13.22
CA HIS A 57 -5.35 24.20 -11.87
C HIS A 57 -4.25 24.96 -11.14
N SER A 58 -4.60 26.11 -10.54
CA SER A 58 -3.75 26.82 -9.57
C SER A 58 -4.59 27.40 -8.44
N ARG A 59 -4.77 26.62 -7.38
CA ARG A 59 -5.80 26.88 -6.35
C ARG A 59 -5.48 28.07 -5.45
N ILE A 60 -4.20 28.33 -5.21
CA ILE A 60 -3.73 29.38 -4.28
C ILE A 60 -3.08 30.57 -4.99
N GLY A 61 -3.08 30.62 -6.33
CA GLY A 61 -2.39 31.67 -7.08
C GLY A 61 -0.90 31.74 -6.75
N GLY A 62 -0.30 32.91 -6.93
CA GLY A 62 1.10 33.19 -6.58
C GLY A 62 1.76 34.15 -7.56
N VAL A 63 3.01 33.84 -7.94
CA VAL A 63 3.88 34.75 -8.69
C VAL A 63 3.35 35.13 -10.07
N GLY A 64 3.53 36.39 -10.48
CA GLY A 64 3.24 36.88 -11.83
C GLY A 64 4.47 36.93 -12.73
N PHE A 65 4.34 37.54 -13.91
CA PHE A 65 5.46 37.71 -14.84
C PHE A 65 6.60 38.53 -14.24
N LYS A 66 6.29 39.52 -13.39
CA LYS A 66 7.29 40.38 -12.73
C LYS A 66 8.22 39.58 -11.83
N GLU A 67 7.67 38.77 -10.92
CA GLU A 67 8.48 37.98 -9.99
C GLU A 67 9.27 36.89 -10.73
N ILE A 68 8.69 36.27 -11.76
CA ILE A 68 9.38 35.29 -12.62
C ILE A 68 10.57 35.94 -13.36
N ALA A 69 10.37 37.16 -13.88
CA ALA A 69 11.43 37.91 -14.55
C ALA A 69 12.56 38.27 -13.58
N GLU A 70 12.23 38.78 -12.39
CA GLU A 70 13.22 39.14 -11.37
C GLU A 70 14.07 37.94 -10.95
N GLU A 71 13.47 36.78 -10.67
CA GLU A 71 14.24 35.58 -10.34
C GLU A 71 15.17 35.12 -11.47
N SER A 72 14.72 35.27 -12.72
CA SER A 72 15.53 34.94 -13.89
C SER A 72 16.70 35.91 -14.03
N LEU A 73 16.49 37.20 -13.75
CA LEU A 73 17.53 38.23 -13.74
C LEU A 73 18.52 38.05 -12.59
N VAL A 74 18.10 37.56 -11.41
CA VAL A 74 19.02 37.22 -10.30
C VAL A 74 19.99 36.12 -10.72
N ARG A 75 19.49 35.01 -11.31
CA ARG A 75 20.34 33.92 -11.81
C ARG A 75 21.25 34.37 -12.96
N HIS A 76 20.72 35.20 -13.84
CA HIS A 76 21.49 35.79 -14.94
C HIS A 76 22.65 36.65 -14.42
N ARG A 77 22.38 37.61 -13.52
CA ARG A 77 23.42 38.45 -12.90
C ARG A 77 24.49 37.61 -12.22
N ALA A 78 24.10 36.63 -11.42
CA ALA A 78 25.05 35.72 -10.78
C ALA A 78 25.97 34.99 -11.78
N ALA A 79 25.46 34.61 -12.95
CA ALA A 79 26.24 33.93 -13.98
C ALA A 79 27.17 34.86 -14.78
N PHE A 80 26.78 36.11 -15.01
CA PHE A 80 27.52 37.04 -15.90
C PHE A 80 28.35 38.10 -15.16
N GLU A 81 28.09 38.37 -13.89
CA GLU A 81 28.87 39.30 -13.06
C GLU A 81 30.05 38.61 -12.36
N THR A 82 30.11 37.28 -12.39
CA THR A 82 31.22 36.50 -11.84
C THR A 82 32.32 36.32 -12.90
N GLU A 83 33.49 36.93 -12.72
CA GLU A 83 34.65 36.70 -13.59
C GLU A 83 35.09 35.22 -13.53
N SER A 84 34.80 34.43 -14.56
CA SER A 84 35.36 33.09 -14.69
C SER A 84 36.81 33.22 -15.20
N LYS A 85 37.79 32.85 -14.38
CA LYS A 85 39.18 32.72 -14.86
C LYS A 85 39.24 31.67 -15.98
N GLU A 86 39.85 32.01 -17.11
CA GLU A 86 40.06 31.07 -18.22
C GLU A 86 40.62 29.73 -17.72
N ASN A 87 40.10 28.62 -18.26
CA ASN A 87 40.51 27.24 -17.96
C ASN A 87 40.24 26.72 -16.53
N LYS A 88 39.41 27.38 -15.71
CA LYS A 88 38.88 26.76 -14.48
C LYS A 88 37.44 26.29 -14.67
N VAL A 89 37.18 25.03 -14.28
CA VAL A 89 35.82 24.50 -14.13
C VAL A 89 35.10 25.36 -13.08
N LEU A 90 33.96 25.93 -13.45
CA LEU A 90 33.08 26.64 -12.51
C LEU A 90 32.63 25.68 -11.41
N ASP A 91 32.91 26.03 -10.15
CA ASP A 91 32.35 25.32 -9.01
C ASP A 91 30.88 25.71 -8.85
N LEU A 92 29.99 24.85 -9.34
CA LEU A 92 28.54 25.04 -9.23
C LEU A 92 28.02 24.80 -7.80
N GLY A 93 28.87 24.31 -6.88
CA GLY A 93 28.51 24.00 -5.51
C GLY A 93 27.47 22.87 -5.34
N ASP A 94 27.11 22.59 -4.08
CA ASP A 94 25.96 21.75 -3.72
C ASP A 94 24.90 22.66 -3.10
N PRO A 95 23.89 23.13 -3.87
CA PRO A 95 22.87 24.06 -3.38
C PRO A 95 21.96 23.44 -2.31
N GLY A 96 22.08 22.15 -1.99
CA GLY A 96 21.35 21.53 -0.89
C GLY A 96 19.89 21.18 -1.19
N TYR A 97 19.43 21.20 -2.44
CA TYR A 97 18.04 20.87 -2.77
C TYR A 97 17.60 19.47 -2.30
N ASN A 98 18.49 18.47 -2.41
CA ASN A 98 18.16 17.07 -2.10
C ASN A 98 18.57 16.64 -0.69
N ARG A 99 19.46 17.38 -0.04
CA ARG A 99 19.96 17.10 1.31
C ARG A 99 20.38 18.40 1.96
N TYR A 100 20.14 18.52 3.26
CA TYR A 100 20.50 19.73 4.00
C TYR A 100 22.00 20.08 3.84
N ARG A 101 22.23 21.36 3.59
CA ARG A 101 23.53 22.03 3.55
C ARG A 101 23.39 23.33 4.32
N LYS A 102 24.35 23.63 5.20
CA LYS A 102 24.28 24.80 6.08
C LYS A 102 24.15 26.13 5.32
N SER A 103 24.76 26.21 4.13
CA SER A 103 24.75 27.38 3.24
C SER A 103 23.88 27.17 2.00
N GLY A 104 22.99 26.17 1.99
CA GLY A 104 22.15 25.84 0.85
C GLY A 104 20.68 26.18 1.08
N GLU A 105 19.81 25.54 0.31
CA GLU A 105 18.35 25.61 0.41
C GLU A 105 17.85 25.36 1.84
N ALA A 106 16.76 26.01 2.22
CA ALA A 106 16.12 25.82 3.52
C ALA A 106 15.50 24.40 3.61
N HIS A 107 15.67 23.75 4.76
CA HIS A 107 14.99 22.48 5.08
C HIS A 107 14.31 22.59 6.42
N ALA A 108 13.10 22.06 6.50
CA ALA A 108 12.33 22.01 7.74
C ALA A 108 13.02 21.19 8.86
N ILE A 109 13.90 20.25 8.49
CA ILE A 109 14.68 19.44 9.42
C ILE A 109 16.16 19.78 9.25
N THR A 110 16.69 20.53 10.22
CA THR A 110 18.10 20.93 10.30
C THR A 110 18.84 20.16 11.40
N THR A 111 20.16 20.33 11.48
CA THR A 111 20.96 19.74 12.56
C THR A 111 20.53 20.25 13.94
N ASP A 112 20.17 21.52 14.06
CA ASP A 112 19.75 22.11 15.33
C ASP A 112 18.37 21.59 15.77
N VAL A 113 17.44 21.42 14.82
CA VAL A 113 16.15 20.77 15.08
C VAL A 113 16.37 19.35 15.62
N ILE A 114 17.20 18.54 14.94
CA ILE A 114 17.48 17.15 15.37
C ILE A 114 18.14 17.11 16.75
N LYS A 115 19.08 18.01 17.02
CA LYS A 115 19.80 18.06 18.29
C LYS A 115 18.84 18.34 19.46
N ASN A 116 18.05 19.40 19.37
CA ASN A 116 17.09 19.76 20.44
C ASN A 116 16.04 18.67 20.60
N PHE A 117 15.54 18.12 19.49
CA PHE A 117 14.57 17.04 19.52
C PHE A 117 15.09 15.79 20.23
N HIS A 118 16.32 15.34 19.94
CA HIS A 118 16.91 14.19 20.64
C HIS A 118 17.20 14.46 22.12
N THR A 119 17.47 15.71 22.50
CA THR A 119 17.56 16.09 23.92
C THR A 119 16.21 15.90 24.61
N PHE A 120 15.15 16.44 24.02
CA PHE A 120 13.79 16.36 24.55
C PHE A 120 13.31 14.91 24.72
N VAL A 121 13.33 14.10 23.66
CA VAL A 121 12.71 12.76 23.70
C VAL A 121 13.37 11.81 24.68
N ARG A 122 14.62 12.07 25.10
CA ARG A 122 15.32 11.23 26.08
C ARG A 122 14.65 11.29 27.46
N ASP A 123 14.33 12.49 27.94
CA ASP A 123 13.88 12.72 29.31
C ASP A 123 12.43 13.26 29.39
N GLY A 124 11.84 13.68 28.26
CA GLY A 124 10.45 14.15 28.17
C GLY A 124 10.18 15.49 28.85
N LYS A 125 11.21 16.30 29.12
CA LYS A 125 11.07 17.56 29.85
C LYS A 125 10.42 18.64 29.00
N LYS A 126 9.49 19.41 29.59
CA LYS A 126 8.76 20.47 28.90
C LYS A 126 9.71 21.55 28.36
N GLU A 127 10.73 21.94 29.12
CA GLU A 127 11.64 23.01 28.71
C GLU A 127 12.42 22.63 27.43
N ASP A 128 12.85 21.36 27.34
CA ASP A 128 13.54 20.84 26.15
C ASP A 128 12.58 20.75 24.94
N TYR A 129 11.29 20.48 25.18
CA TYR A 129 10.27 20.51 24.13
C TYR A 129 10.06 21.92 23.58
N ASP A 130 9.92 22.90 24.47
CA ASP A 130 9.72 24.30 24.12
C ASP A 130 10.92 24.83 23.29
N ASP A 131 12.15 24.44 23.65
CA ASP A 131 13.36 24.73 22.87
C ASP A 131 13.35 24.07 21.48
N TYR A 132 12.90 22.81 21.39
CA TYR A 132 12.70 22.13 20.11
C TYR A 132 11.67 22.87 19.22
N VAL A 133 10.50 23.22 19.76
CA VAL A 133 9.44 23.90 19.03
C VAL A 133 9.92 25.27 18.55
N LYS A 134 10.59 26.03 19.42
CA LYS A 134 11.18 27.33 19.08
C LYS A 134 12.13 27.24 17.90
N VAL A 135 13.06 26.27 17.89
CA VAL A 135 14.01 26.08 16.78
C VAL A 135 13.31 25.57 15.52
N SER A 136 12.27 24.74 15.65
CA SER A 136 11.48 24.23 14.52
C SER A 136 10.72 25.34 13.78
N LEU A 137 10.22 26.33 14.52
CA LEU A 137 9.43 27.47 14.02
C LEU A 137 10.26 28.70 13.64
N ALA A 138 11.57 28.71 13.91
CA ALA A 138 12.45 29.86 13.65
C ALA A 138 12.77 30.12 12.17
N ASN A 139 12.41 29.20 11.26
CA ASN A 139 12.73 29.33 9.83
C ASN A 139 11.73 30.26 9.12
N ASP A 140 12.19 30.90 8.05
CA ASP A 140 11.31 31.52 7.06
C ASP A 140 10.27 30.51 6.55
N PRO A 141 9.07 30.94 6.12
CA PRO A 141 8.01 30.02 5.69
C PRO A 141 8.48 29.03 4.61
N ILE A 142 8.37 27.73 4.90
CA ILE A 142 8.77 26.64 3.98
C ILE A 142 7.53 25.97 3.37
N THR A 143 6.41 25.97 4.11
CA THR A 143 5.17 25.24 3.82
C THR A 143 3.94 26.13 4.01
N ILE A 144 2.77 25.70 3.49
CA ILE A 144 1.54 26.51 3.55
C ILE A 144 1.11 26.77 4.99
N LYS A 145 1.22 25.78 5.88
CA LYS A 145 0.95 25.97 7.31
C LYS A 145 1.83 27.03 7.99
N ASP A 146 2.99 27.38 7.43
CA ASP A 146 3.88 28.40 7.99
C ASP A 146 3.37 29.83 7.70
N ILE A 147 2.44 30.01 6.76
CA ILE A 147 1.78 31.31 6.48
C ILE A 147 0.35 31.39 7.06
N LEU A 148 0.02 30.47 7.96
CA LEU A 148 -1.21 30.51 8.75
C LEU A 148 -0.94 31.03 10.15
N GLU A 149 -1.91 31.72 10.73
CA GLU A 149 -1.90 32.15 12.14
C GLU A 149 -3.23 31.85 12.82
N PHE A 150 -3.18 31.69 14.13
CA PHE A 150 -4.35 31.45 14.96
C PHE A 150 -5.08 32.76 15.27
N ARG A 151 -6.41 32.74 15.14
CA ARG A 151 -7.28 33.82 15.60
C ARG A 151 -7.52 33.67 17.10
N VAL A 152 -6.61 34.22 17.90
CA VAL A 152 -6.69 34.14 19.36
C VAL A 152 -7.78 35.08 19.88
N PRO A 153 -8.80 34.59 20.61
CA PRO A 153 -9.83 35.43 21.21
C PRO A 153 -9.27 36.28 22.37
N ALA A 154 -10.02 37.30 22.78
CA ALA A 154 -9.62 38.18 23.90
C ALA A 154 -9.57 37.47 25.27
N SER A 155 -10.17 36.29 25.41
CA SER A 155 -10.17 35.52 26.65
C SER A 155 -9.85 34.05 26.37
N SER A 156 -8.78 33.56 26.99
CA SER A 156 -8.40 32.15 27.00
C SER A 156 -9.13 31.39 28.12
N ILE A 157 -9.05 30.06 28.09
CA ILE A 157 -9.54 29.21 29.19
C ILE A 157 -8.37 28.61 29.97
N PRO A 158 -8.57 28.20 31.23
CA PRO A 158 -7.58 27.44 31.97
C PRO A 158 -7.25 26.10 31.28
N LEU A 159 -5.96 25.75 31.20
CA LEU A 159 -5.50 24.49 30.58
C LEU A 159 -6.17 23.23 31.18
N LYS A 160 -6.51 23.27 32.47
CA LYS A 160 -7.21 22.17 33.17
C LYS A 160 -8.62 21.89 32.63
N GLU A 161 -9.22 22.82 31.89
CA GLU A 161 -10.54 22.63 31.27
C GLU A 161 -10.43 21.99 29.88
N VAL A 162 -9.23 21.95 29.30
CA VAL A 162 -8.96 21.26 28.03
C VAL A 162 -8.82 19.77 28.29
N GLU A 163 -9.38 18.96 27.39
CA GLU A 163 -9.24 17.50 27.40
C GLU A 163 -7.76 17.09 27.61
N PRO A 164 -7.51 16.01 28.36
CA PRO A 164 -6.16 15.64 28.75
C PRO A 164 -5.34 15.11 27.55
N ALA A 165 -4.02 15.13 27.65
CA ALA A 165 -3.13 14.76 26.54
C ALA A 165 -3.34 13.30 26.13
N GLU A 166 -3.68 12.44 27.09
CA GLU A 166 -4.00 11.03 26.93
C GLU A 166 -5.21 10.78 26.02
N GLU A 167 -6.15 11.73 25.91
CA GLU A 167 -7.27 11.62 24.95
C GLU A 167 -6.86 12.10 23.55
N ILE A 168 -6.01 13.13 23.47
CA ILE A 168 -5.52 13.64 22.19
C ILE A 168 -4.63 12.62 21.49
N VAL A 169 -3.73 11.93 22.21
CA VAL A 169 -2.82 10.94 21.61
C VAL A 169 -3.52 9.73 20.98
N LYS A 170 -4.78 9.44 21.37
CA LYS A 170 -5.59 8.40 20.70
C LYS A 170 -5.92 8.75 19.24
N ARG A 171 -5.81 10.03 18.88
CA ARG A 171 -5.93 10.53 17.50
C ARG A 171 -4.64 10.38 16.70
N PHE A 172 -3.53 10.05 17.37
CA PHE A 172 -2.23 9.97 16.74
C PHE A 172 -1.96 8.57 16.22
N THR A 173 -1.46 8.52 14.99
CA THR A 173 -1.00 7.29 14.36
C THR A 173 0.45 7.44 13.92
N THR A 174 1.20 6.34 13.90
CA THR A 174 2.51 6.31 13.24
C THR A 174 2.35 5.77 11.82
N ALA A 175 3.03 6.41 10.86
CA ALA A 175 2.82 6.14 9.46
C ALA A 175 3.26 4.73 9.07
N ALA A 176 2.57 4.16 8.08
CA ALA A 176 2.90 2.91 7.43
C ALA A 176 4.35 2.86 6.90
N MET A 177 5.24 2.22 7.65
CA MET A 177 6.67 2.11 7.32
C MET A 177 7.10 0.65 7.38
N SER A 178 7.21 0.01 6.21
CA SER A 178 7.35 -1.45 6.13
C SER A 178 8.53 -2.03 6.89
N MET A 179 8.31 -3.21 7.49
CA MET A 179 9.38 -4.13 7.87
C MET A 179 10.26 -4.44 6.64
N GLY A 180 11.55 -4.13 6.74
CA GLY A 180 12.51 -4.19 5.62
C GLY A 180 12.96 -2.81 5.16
N ALA A 181 12.06 -1.82 5.09
CA ALA A 181 12.48 -0.42 5.01
C ALA A 181 13.12 0.01 6.34
N LEU A 182 12.43 -0.31 7.44
CA LEU A 182 12.93 -0.20 8.80
C LEU A 182 13.53 -1.53 9.28
N SER A 183 14.39 -1.43 10.30
CA SER A 183 14.83 -2.58 11.08
C SER A 183 13.69 -3.14 11.94
N PRO A 184 13.73 -4.43 12.31
CA PRO A 184 12.78 -5.00 13.27
C PRO A 184 12.70 -4.23 14.58
N GLU A 185 13.85 -3.79 15.08
CA GLU A 185 13.96 -3.04 16.33
C GLU A 185 13.18 -1.71 16.26
N ALA A 186 13.39 -0.93 15.20
CA ALA A 186 12.71 0.36 15.02
C ALA A 186 11.20 0.17 14.81
N HIS A 187 10.82 -0.85 14.03
CA HIS A 187 9.42 -1.11 13.73
C HIS A 187 8.63 -1.57 14.95
N GLU A 188 9.19 -2.47 15.77
CA GLU A 188 8.54 -2.94 17.00
C GLU A 188 8.50 -1.84 18.06
N THR A 189 9.53 -0.98 18.13
CA THR A 189 9.57 0.17 19.04
C THR A 189 8.37 1.11 18.82
N LEU A 190 8.04 1.42 17.56
CA LEU A 190 6.85 2.23 17.24
C LEU A 190 5.56 1.55 17.70
N ALA A 191 5.42 0.26 17.42
CA ALA A 191 4.20 -0.47 17.76
C ALA A 191 3.98 -0.53 19.28
N ILE A 192 5.02 -0.86 20.03
CA ILE A 192 4.98 -0.90 21.50
C ILE A 192 4.63 0.49 22.06
N ALA A 193 5.30 1.55 21.58
CA ALA A 193 5.06 2.91 22.07
C ALA A 193 3.61 3.35 21.88
N MET A 194 3.07 3.16 20.67
CA MET A 194 1.71 3.58 20.36
C MET A 194 0.67 2.76 21.15
N ASN A 195 0.89 1.46 21.29
CA ASN A 195 0.00 0.59 22.09
C ASN A 195 0.00 0.98 23.58
N ARG A 196 1.13 1.44 24.15
CA ARG A 196 1.20 1.90 25.55
C ARG A 196 0.34 3.15 25.82
N ILE A 197 0.20 4.03 24.83
CA ILE A 197 -0.52 5.32 24.98
C ILE A 197 -1.92 5.31 24.35
N GLY A 198 -2.40 4.17 23.85
CA GLY A 198 -3.68 4.08 23.16
C GLY A 198 -3.73 4.76 21.78
N GLY A 199 -2.57 5.17 21.25
CA GLY A 199 -2.43 5.59 19.86
C GLY A 199 -2.32 4.38 18.92
N LYS A 200 -2.07 4.61 17.63
CA LYS A 200 -2.08 3.53 16.62
C LYS A 200 -0.76 3.44 15.86
N SER A 201 -0.31 2.22 15.58
CA SER A 201 0.82 1.99 14.69
C SER A 201 0.43 1.20 13.47
N ASP A 202 1.15 1.40 12.37
CA ASP A 202 0.89 0.76 11.09
C ASP A 202 2.05 -0.15 10.65
N SER A 203 1.73 -1.37 10.22
CA SER A 203 2.68 -2.38 9.72
C SER A 203 3.43 -2.01 8.42
N GLY A 204 2.85 -1.11 7.61
CA GLY A 204 3.26 -0.86 6.24
C GLY A 204 3.20 -2.08 5.31
N GLU A 205 3.67 -1.90 4.07
CA GLU A 205 3.56 -2.88 2.97
C GLU A 205 4.43 -4.15 3.11
N GLY A 206 5.00 -4.41 4.29
CA GLY A 206 6.07 -5.40 4.47
C GLY A 206 5.66 -6.77 5.00
N GLY A 207 4.37 -6.96 5.32
CA GLY A 207 3.93 -8.04 6.21
C GLY A 207 4.34 -7.79 7.66
N GLU A 208 3.90 -8.67 8.56
CA GLU A 208 4.22 -8.59 9.98
C GLU A 208 4.49 -9.97 10.56
N ASP A 209 5.50 -10.07 11.43
CA ASP A 209 5.84 -11.34 12.06
C ASP A 209 4.76 -11.76 13.05
N MET A 210 4.23 -12.98 12.90
CA MET A 210 3.16 -13.53 13.73
C MET A 210 3.52 -13.59 15.21
N ARG A 211 4.82 -13.63 15.56
CA ARG A 211 5.27 -13.58 16.97
C ARG A 211 4.79 -12.31 17.69
N ARG A 212 4.51 -11.23 16.94
CA ARG A 212 4.04 -9.94 17.46
C ARG A 212 2.56 -9.94 17.84
N PHE A 213 1.80 -10.95 17.41
CA PHE A 213 0.34 -11.00 17.62
C PHE A 213 -0.05 -11.36 19.05
N LYS A 214 0.93 -11.75 19.87
CA LYS A 214 0.78 -11.98 21.31
C LYS A 214 1.68 -11.01 22.09
N PRO A 215 1.27 -10.55 23.27
CA PRO A 215 2.15 -9.78 24.15
C PRO A 215 3.44 -10.53 24.44
N TYR A 216 4.54 -9.79 24.52
CA TYR A 216 5.84 -10.31 24.91
C TYR A 216 5.88 -10.61 26.42
N PRO A 217 6.86 -11.42 26.89
CA PRO A 217 6.94 -11.79 28.31
C PRO A 217 7.02 -10.61 29.30
N ASN A 218 7.47 -9.43 28.84
CA ASN A 218 7.53 -8.21 29.65
C ASN A 218 6.21 -7.39 29.65
N GLY A 219 5.15 -7.90 29.01
CA GLY A 219 3.85 -7.23 28.88
C GLY A 219 3.76 -6.26 27.69
N ASP A 220 4.86 -5.95 27.00
CA ASP A 220 4.79 -5.12 25.81
C ASP A 220 4.06 -5.82 24.67
N PHE A 221 3.23 -5.07 23.96
CA PHE A 221 2.53 -5.58 22.80
C PHE A 221 3.06 -4.93 21.53
N ALA A 222 3.72 -5.73 20.68
CA ALA A 222 4.33 -5.24 19.45
C ALA A 222 3.43 -5.39 18.22
N ARG A 223 2.20 -5.89 18.32
CA ARG A 223 1.27 -5.97 17.19
C ARG A 223 0.94 -4.57 16.68
N SER A 224 1.06 -4.34 15.38
CA SER A 224 0.58 -3.10 14.78
C SER A 224 -0.96 -3.07 14.79
N TYR A 225 -1.53 -1.96 15.26
CA TYR A 225 -2.98 -1.73 15.31
C TYR A 225 -3.58 -1.72 13.90
N ILE A 226 -2.88 -1.04 12.98
CA ILE A 226 -3.22 -0.89 11.58
C ILE A 226 -2.38 -1.85 10.74
N LYS A 227 -3.03 -2.59 9.84
CA LYS A 227 -2.37 -3.48 8.88
C LYS A 227 -2.61 -3.00 7.46
N GLN A 228 -1.55 -2.90 6.68
CA GLN A 228 -1.62 -2.30 5.35
C GLN A 228 -1.76 -3.35 4.25
N ILE A 229 -2.66 -3.10 3.33
CA ILE A 229 -2.87 -3.85 2.10
C ILE A 229 -2.40 -2.95 0.95
N ALA A 230 -1.27 -3.32 0.33
CA ALA A 230 -0.68 -2.61 -0.80
C ALA A 230 -0.59 -3.51 -2.04
N SER A 231 -0.29 -2.94 -3.21
CA SER A 231 -0.26 -3.63 -4.52
C SER A 231 0.63 -4.88 -4.58
N GLY A 232 1.66 -5.01 -3.75
CA GLY A 232 2.50 -6.20 -3.69
C GLY A 232 1.88 -7.41 -2.97
N ARG A 233 0.83 -7.18 -2.15
CA ARG A 233 0.20 -8.16 -1.23
C ARG A 233 1.19 -8.94 -0.37
N PHE A 234 2.32 -8.31 -0.02
CA PHE A 234 3.34 -8.97 0.78
C PHE A 234 2.85 -9.28 2.20
N GLY A 235 2.91 -10.54 2.59
CA GLY A 235 2.54 -10.99 3.93
C GLY A 235 1.05 -10.87 4.26
N VAL A 236 0.18 -10.68 3.25
CA VAL A 236 -1.27 -10.58 3.43
C VAL A 236 -1.88 -11.99 3.42
N SER A 237 -2.42 -12.41 4.56
CA SER A 237 -3.18 -13.65 4.76
C SER A 237 -4.40 -13.39 5.64
N ALA A 238 -5.36 -14.33 5.71
CA ALA A 238 -6.47 -14.21 6.65
C ALA A 238 -5.97 -14.00 8.10
N HIS A 239 -4.97 -14.77 8.55
CA HIS A 239 -4.40 -14.63 9.88
C HIS A 239 -3.75 -13.25 10.12
N TYR A 240 -3.09 -12.69 9.11
CA TYR A 240 -2.60 -11.31 9.18
C TYR A 240 -3.78 -10.33 9.33
N LEU A 241 -4.80 -10.43 8.49
CA LEU A 241 -5.93 -9.49 8.43
C LEU A 241 -6.80 -9.50 9.69
N VAL A 242 -7.04 -10.66 10.30
CA VAL A 242 -7.85 -10.78 11.53
C VAL A 242 -7.12 -10.29 12.79
N ASN A 243 -5.79 -10.18 12.73
CA ASN A 243 -4.97 -9.61 13.77
C ASN A 243 -4.83 -8.08 13.65
N ALA A 244 -5.82 -7.38 13.09
CA ALA A 244 -5.87 -5.93 12.98
C ALA A 244 -7.14 -5.36 13.61
N ASP A 245 -7.06 -4.12 14.07
CA ASP A 245 -8.22 -3.31 14.46
C ASP A 245 -8.58 -2.31 13.35
N GLU A 246 -7.64 -2.05 12.44
CA GLU A 246 -7.83 -1.24 11.26
C GLU A 246 -7.02 -1.81 10.08
N LEU A 247 -7.60 -1.79 8.88
CA LEU A 247 -7.00 -2.28 7.64
C LEU A 247 -6.83 -1.11 6.66
N GLU A 248 -5.60 -0.77 6.29
CA GLU A 248 -5.30 0.37 5.40
C GLU A 248 -5.05 -0.10 3.97
N ILE A 249 -5.95 0.25 3.04
CA ILE A 249 -5.74 0.12 1.59
C ILE A 249 -4.83 1.27 1.13
N LYS A 250 -3.63 0.93 0.70
CA LYS A 250 -2.62 1.89 0.26
C LYS A 250 -2.73 2.17 -1.25
N MET A 251 -3.57 3.13 -1.65
CA MET A 251 -3.62 3.57 -3.04
C MET A 251 -2.34 4.29 -3.46
N ALA A 252 -1.81 5.16 -2.60
CA ALA A 252 -0.61 5.93 -2.89
C ALA A 252 0.13 6.38 -1.62
N GLN A 253 1.30 7.00 -1.81
CA GLN A 253 2.04 7.70 -0.76
C GLN A 253 2.64 9.00 -1.32
N GLY A 254 2.72 10.05 -0.50
CA GLY A 254 3.13 11.39 -0.96
C GLY A 254 4.51 11.46 -1.60
N ALA A 255 5.45 10.60 -1.19
CA ALA A 255 6.81 10.59 -1.73
C ALA A 255 6.94 10.01 -3.16
N LYS A 256 5.92 9.29 -3.63
CA LYS A 256 5.85 8.68 -4.96
C LYS A 256 4.41 8.29 -5.36
N PRO A 257 3.52 9.28 -5.56
CA PRO A 257 2.19 9.01 -6.09
C PRO A 257 2.29 8.43 -7.50
N GLY A 258 1.34 7.54 -7.85
CA GLY A 258 1.30 6.83 -9.12
C GLY A 258 2.38 5.74 -9.30
N GLU A 259 3.04 5.32 -8.22
CA GLU A 259 4.06 4.26 -8.24
C GLU A 259 3.91 3.29 -7.06
N GLY A 260 4.50 2.09 -7.22
CA GLY A 260 4.53 1.06 -6.19
C GLY A 260 5.63 1.22 -5.13
N GLY A 261 5.52 0.37 -4.11
CA GLY A 261 6.56 0.10 -3.12
C GLY A 261 7.91 -0.27 -3.75
N GLN A 262 9.00 0.07 -3.07
CA GLN A 262 10.36 -0.27 -3.52
C GLN A 262 11.20 -0.70 -2.34
N LEU A 263 11.75 -1.92 -2.40
CA LEU A 263 12.73 -2.41 -1.46
C LEU A 263 13.95 -2.96 -2.23
N PRO A 264 15.13 -2.33 -2.09
CA PRO A 264 16.35 -2.81 -2.73
C PRO A 264 16.67 -4.26 -2.32
N GLY A 265 17.12 -5.08 -3.27
CA GLY A 265 17.35 -6.51 -3.06
C GLY A 265 18.35 -6.81 -1.92
N HIS A 266 19.38 -5.98 -1.77
CA HIS A 266 20.35 -6.09 -0.67
C HIS A 266 19.77 -5.74 0.72
N LYS A 267 18.50 -5.34 0.82
CA LYS A 267 17.75 -5.24 2.08
C LYS A 267 16.86 -6.46 2.34
N VAL A 268 16.61 -7.29 1.33
CA VAL A 268 15.81 -8.51 1.41
C VAL A 268 16.67 -9.65 1.94
N ASN A 269 16.86 -9.68 3.25
CA ASN A 269 17.50 -10.82 3.93
C ASN A 269 16.48 -11.96 4.16
N ALA A 270 16.91 -13.07 4.76
CA ALA A 270 16.05 -14.24 5.01
C ALA A 270 14.76 -13.91 5.78
N LEU A 271 14.82 -13.02 6.78
CA LEU A 271 13.64 -12.60 7.54
C LEU A 271 12.63 -11.89 6.63
N ILE A 272 13.09 -10.91 5.85
CA ILE A 272 12.23 -10.14 4.95
C ILE A 272 11.68 -11.04 3.84
N ALA A 273 12.51 -11.92 3.28
CA ALA A 273 12.12 -12.88 2.26
C ALA A 273 10.97 -13.78 2.74
N ARG A 274 11.10 -14.33 3.96
CA ARG A 274 10.06 -15.12 4.62
C ARG A 274 8.76 -14.33 4.82
N LEU A 275 8.83 -13.14 5.39
CA LEU A 275 7.62 -12.33 5.66
C LEU A 275 6.87 -11.94 4.38
N ARG A 276 7.59 -11.86 3.25
CA ARG A 276 7.03 -11.41 1.97
C ARG A 276 6.83 -12.54 0.96
N ASN A 277 7.05 -13.80 1.35
CA ASN A 277 6.95 -14.98 0.48
C ASN A 277 7.71 -14.80 -0.84
N THR A 278 8.98 -14.42 -0.72
CA THR A 278 9.90 -14.17 -1.84
C THR A 278 11.29 -14.75 -1.52
N GLN A 279 12.26 -14.58 -2.42
CA GLN A 279 13.62 -15.07 -2.26
C GLN A 279 14.56 -14.00 -1.68
N PRO A 280 15.55 -14.38 -0.85
CA PRO A 280 16.59 -13.46 -0.40
C PRO A 280 17.35 -12.81 -1.56
N GLY A 281 17.69 -11.53 -1.42
CA GLY A 281 18.46 -10.77 -2.42
C GLY A 281 17.66 -10.22 -3.59
N VAL A 282 16.43 -10.71 -3.84
CA VAL A 282 15.59 -10.25 -4.94
C VAL A 282 15.05 -8.84 -4.66
N GLN A 283 15.20 -7.94 -5.64
CA GLN A 283 14.63 -6.59 -5.53
C GLN A 283 13.11 -6.64 -5.64
N LEU A 284 12.42 -5.97 -4.72
CA LEU A 284 10.96 -5.91 -4.72
C LEU A 284 10.50 -4.54 -5.20
N ILE A 285 9.98 -4.50 -6.42
CA ILE A 285 9.26 -3.36 -6.97
C ILE A 285 7.81 -3.79 -7.07
N SER A 286 6.95 -3.19 -6.26
CA SER A 286 5.52 -3.52 -6.33
C SER A 286 4.90 -2.93 -7.60
N PRO A 287 3.84 -3.54 -8.15
CA PRO A 287 3.07 -2.94 -9.22
C PRO A 287 2.60 -1.53 -8.82
N PRO A 288 2.54 -0.55 -9.74
CA PRO A 288 1.94 0.74 -9.43
C PRO A 288 0.47 0.65 -9.01
N PRO A 289 -0.41 -0.07 -9.73
CA PRO A 289 -1.80 -0.22 -9.31
C PRO A 289 -1.98 -1.42 -8.38
N HIS A 290 -3.08 -1.40 -7.63
CA HIS A 290 -3.70 -2.60 -7.13
C HIS A 290 -4.39 -3.32 -8.31
N HIS A 291 -4.05 -4.57 -8.59
CA HIS A 291 -4.63 -5.28 -9.75
C HIS A 291 -6.09 -5.72 -9.55
N ASP A 292 -6.63 -5.47 -8.35
CA ASP A 292 -8.02 -5.62 -7.94
C ASP A 292 -8.70 -4.27 -7.63
N ILE A 293 -8.12 -3.15 -8.11
CA ILE A 293 -8.71 -1.81 -8.02
C ILE A 293 -8.41 -1.06 -9.32
N TYR A 294 -9.30 -1.17 -10.30
CA TYR A 294 -9.25 -0.37 -11.54
C TYR A 294 -10.33 0.71 -11.59
N SER A 295 -11.24 0.71 -10.63
CA SER A 295 -12.39 1.60 -10.55
C SER A 295 -12.81 1.80 -9.09
N ILE A 296 -13.83 2.64 -8.87
CA ILE A 296 -14.34 2.90 -7.51
C ILE A 296 -15.16 1.71 -6.99
N GLU A 297 -15.84 0.99 -7.87
CA GLU A 297 -16.57 -0.24 -7.56
C GLU A 297 -15.62 -1.39 -7.19
N ASP A 298 -14.43 -1.46 -7.80
CA ASP A 298 -13.40 -2.40 -7.38
C ASP A 298 -12.82 -2.05 -6.00
N LEU A 299 -12.64 -0.75 -5.70
CA LEU A 299 -12.27 -0.31 -4.36
C LEU A 299 -13.34 -0.72 -3.35
N ALA A 300 -14.62 -0.52 -3.67
CA ALA A 300 -15.73 -0.98 -2.83
C ALA A 300 -15.71 -2.50 -2.63
N GLN A 301 -15.34 -3.26 -3.68
CA GLN A 301 -15.20 -4.71 -3.58
C GLN A 301 -14.06 -5.10 -2.64
N LEU A 302 -12.88 -4.48 -2.72
CA LEU A 302 -11.80 -4.77 -1.77
C LEU A 302 -12.17 -4.36 -0.33
N ILE A 303 -12.81 -3.21 -0.13
CA ILE A 303 -13.31 -2.80 1.19
C ILE A 303 -14.26 -3.87 1.74
N HIS A 304 -15.16 -4.38 0.90
CA HIS A 304 -16.06 -5.47 1.27
C HIS A 304 -15.27 -6.74 1.62
N ASP A 305 -14.30 -7.17 0.80
CA ASP A 305 -13.44 -8.35 1.11
C ASP A 305 -12.77 -8.24 2.49
N LEU A 306 -12.24 -7.05 2.82
CA LEU A 306 -11.54 -6.80 4.08
C LEU A 306 -12.49 -6.80 5.28
N LYS A 307 -13.67 -6.20 5.13
CA LYS A 307 -14.72 -6.25 6.17
C LYS A 307 -15.31 -7.64 6.32
N GLU A 308 -15.25 -8.48 5.29
CA GLU A 308 -15.68 -9.88 5.35
C GLU A 308 -14.69 -10.78 6.07
N VAL A 309 -13.40 -10.70 5.77
CA VAL A 309 -12.41 -11.50 6.49
C VAL A 309 -12.27 -11.06 7.95
N ASN A 310 -12.37 -9.76 8.24
CA ASN A 310 -12.32 -9.23 9.60
C ASN A 310 -13.53 -8.33 9.89
N PRO A 311 -14.62 -8.86 10.50
CA PRO A 311 -15.81 -8.10 10.85
C PRO A 311 -15.57 -7.04 11.92
N ARG A 312 -14.42 -7.00 12.58
CA ARG A 312 -14.13 -6.10 13.69
C ARG A 312 -13.33 -4.88 13.25
N ALA A 313 -12.54 -5.00 12.18
CA ALA A 313 -11.66 -3.94 11.73
C ALA A 313 -12.38 -2.82 10.98
N LYS A 314 -11.91 -1.59 11.18
CA LYS A 314 -12.21 -0.46 10.30
C LYS A 314 -11.35 -0.51 9.04
N VAL A 315 -11.80 0.04 7.92
CA VAL A 315 -11.05 0.12 6.67
C VAL A 315 -10.69 1.56 6.35
N THR A 316 -9.40 1.81 6.17
CA THR A 316 -8.82 3.10 5.80
C THR A 316 -8.40 3.09 4.33
N VAL A 317 -8.69 4.14 3.58
CA VAL A 317 -8.13 4.35 2.24
C VAL A 317 -7.09 5.46 2.30
N LYS A 318 -5.84 5.13 1.98
CA LYS A 318 -4.73 6.09 1.93
C LYS A 318 -4.58 6.68 0.54
N LEU A 319 -4.90 7.96 0.42
CA LEU A 319 -4.78 8.80 -0.77
C LEU A 319 -3.63 9.80 -0.62
N VAL A 320 -3.29 10.49 -1.72
CA VAL A 320 -2.34 11.61 -1.71
C VAL A 320 -3.08 12.87 -2.11
N ALA A 321 -2.71 14.00 -1.50
CA ALA A 321 -3.24 15.30 -1.87
C ALA A 321 -2.90 15.63 -3.34
N GLU A 322 -3.96 15.87 -4.12
CA GLU A 322 -3.97 16.44 -5.47
C GLU A 322 -5.33 17.14 -5.69
N SER A 323 -5.46 18.04 -6.66
CA SER A 323 -6.78 18.57 -7.01
C SER A 323 -7.72 17.44 -7.45
N GLY A 324 -8.93 17.40 -6.91
CA GLY A 324 -9.92 16.35 -7.16
C GLY A 324 -9.94 15.25 -6.08
N VAL A 325 -8.97 15.25 -5.15
CA VAL A 325 -8.93 14.26 -4.05
C VAL A 325 -10.21 14.29 -3.20
N GLY A 326 -10.89 15.44 -3.07
CA GLY A 326 -12.15 15.50 -2.35
C GLY A 326 -13.28 14.70 -3.01
N THR A 327 -13.30 14.65 -4.34
CA THR A 327 -14.24 13.81 -5.10
C THR A 327 -13.94 12.34 -4.88
N VAL A 328 -12.66 11.96 -4.90
CA VAL A 328 -12.23 10.58 -4.62
C VAL A 328 -12.59 10.18 -3.19
N ALA A 329 -12.38 11.06 -2.20
CA ALA A 329 -12.75 10.83 -0.81
C ALA A 329 -14.28 10.60 -0.64
N ALA A 330 -15.12 11.35 -1.37
CA ALA A 330 -16.56 11.10 -1.40
C ALA A 330 -16.90 9.74 -2.03
N GLY A 331 -16.15 9.31 -3.05
CA GLY A 331 -16.22 7.96 -3.60
C GLY A 331 -15.88 6.90 -2.54
N CYS A 332 -14.77 7.06 -1.81
CA CYS A 332 -14.37 6.15 -0.73
C CYS A 332 -15.46 6.03 0.35
N ALA A 333 -16.12 7.15 0.69
CA ALA A 333 -17.22 7.15 1.64
C ALA A 333 -18.41 6.31 1.18
N LYS A 334 -18.78 6.42 -0.11
CA LYS A 334 -19.85 5.61 -0.72
C LYS A 334 -19.45 4.15 -0.92
N ALA A 335 -18.15 3.88 -1.05
CA ALA A 335 -17.56 2.56 -1.12
C ALA A 335 -17.41 1.89 0.27
N SER A 336 -18.00 2.47 1.31
CA SER A 336 -18.02 1.93 2.68
C SER A 336 -16.67 1.95 3.41
N ALA A 337 -15.74 2.83 3.03
CA ALA A 337 -14.56 3.09 3.86
C ALA A 337 -14.99 3.68 5.22
N ASP A 338 -14.19 3.49 6.27
CA ASP A 338 -14.42 4.08 7.59
C ASP A 338 -13.52 5.30 7.80
N ASN A 339 -12.31 5.28 7.22
CA ASN A 339 -11.38 6.39 7.29
C ASN A 339 -10.80 6.70 5.90
N VAL A 340 -10.46 7.97 5.68
CA VAL A 340 -9.65 8.40 4.53
C VAL A 340 -8.43 9.15 5.05
N LEU A 341 -7.24 8.67 4.69
CA LEU A 341 -5.97 9.34 4.96
C LEU A 341 -5.57 10.16 3.73
N ILE A 342 -5.42 11.46 3.89
CA ILE A 342 -4.85 12.36 2.87
C ILE A 342 -3.38 12.61 3.20
N SER A 343 -2.47 12.05 2.38
CA SER A 343 -1.04 12.27 2.53
C SER A 343 -0.53 13.47 1.75
N GLY A 344 0.28 14.32 2.39
CA GLY A 344 1.02 15.40 1.74
C GLY A 344 2.24 14.93 0.95
N HIS A 345 2.66 15.71 -0.06
CA HIS A 345 3.83 15.43 -0.91
C HIS A 345 5.16 15.31 -0.13
N ASP A 346 5.22 15.90 1.05
CA ASP A 346 6.37 15.94 1.96
C ASP A 346 6.45 14.69 2.87
N GLY A 347 5.63 13.67 2.59
CA GLY A 347 5.75 12.35 3.20
C GLY A 347 7.13 11.71 3.01
N GLY A 348 7.58 10.97 4.02
CA GLY A 348 8.87 10.26 3.99
C GLY A 348 8.86 9.02 3.08
N THR A 349 10.06 8.58 2.66
CA THR A 349 10.25 7.28 2.01
C THR A 349 11.67 6.78 2.20
N ALA A 350 11.83 5.46 2.32
CA ALA A 350 13.15 4.83 2.36
C ALA A 350 13.80 4.74 0.96
N ALA A 351 12.99 4.54 -0.08
CA ALA A 351 13.42 4.37 -1.47
C ALA A 351 12.35 4.88 -2.45
N SER A 352 12.74 5.87 -3.26
CA SER A 352 11.91 6.49 -4.29
C SER A 352 12.81 7.19 -5.32
N PRO A 353 12.37 7.32 -6.58
CA PRO A 353 13.03 8.21 -7.54
C PRO A 353 13.01 9.65 -7.03
N LEU A 354 14.13 10.37 -7.22
CA LEU A 354 14.23 11.78 -6.83
C LEU A 354 13.17 12.64 -7.50
N SER A 355 12.88 12.38 -8.78
CA SER A 355 11.83 13.08 -9.54
C SER A 355 10.48 13.04 -8.84
N SER A 356 10.10 11.87 -8.31
CA SER A 356 8.81 11.69 -7.64
C SER A 356 8.77 12.38 -6.27
N THR A 357 9.86 12.28 -5.49
CA THR A 357 9.94 12.97 -4.19
C THR A 357 9.93 14.50 -4.30
N LYS A 358 10.19 15.05 -5.48
CA LYS A 358 10.29 16.49 -5.71
C LYS A 358 9.15 17.07 -6.54
N HIS A 359 8.48 16.27 -7.36
CA HIS A 359 7.58 16.78 -8.39
C HIS A 359 6.24 16.04 -8.47
N ALA A 360 5.88 15.20 -7.49
CA ALA A 360 4.59 14.50 -7.48
C ALA A 360 3.89 14.63 -6.12
N GLY A 361 2.58 14.86 -6.15
CA GLY A 361 1.74 15.16 -4.97
C GLY A 361 1.73 16.65 -4.61
N LEU A 362 0.81 17.02 -3.71
CA LEU A 362 0.64 18.40 -3.22
C LEU A 362 0.65 18.51 -1.69
N PRO A 363 0.71 19.74 -1.14
CA PRO A 363 0.60 19.97 0.30
C PRO A 363 -0.70 19.40 0.86
N TRP A 364 -0.60 18.78 2.04
CA TRP A 364 -1.75 18.16 2.70
C TRP A 364 -2.81 19.18 3.09
N GLU A 365 -2.43 20.44 3.35
CA GLU A 365 -3.37 21.53 3.68
C GLU A 365 -4.40 21.73 2.56
N LEU A 366 -3.99 21.58 1.30
CA LEU A 366 -4.89 21.67 0.15
C LEU A 366 -5.78 20.42 0.03
N GLY A 367 -5.20 19.23 0.26
CA GLY A 367 -5.94 17.98 0.13
C GLY A 367 -6.95 17.76 1.25
N ILE A 368 -6.57 18.00 2.51
CA ILE A 368 -7.43 17.76 3.67
C ILE A 368 -8.61 18.74 3.70
N SER A 369 -8.37 20.01 3.35
CA SER A 369 -9.42 21.01 3.26
C SER A 369 -10.40 20.68 2.14
N GLU A 370 -9.91 20.28 0.96
CA GLU A 370 -10.78 19.84 -0.14
C GLU A 370 -11.61 18.61 0.24
N ALA A 371 -10.99 17.58 0.83
CA ALA A 371 -11.69 16.39 1.27
C ALA A 371 -12.78 16.70 2.30
N HIS A 372 -12.46 17.52 3.31
CA HIS A 372 -13.42 17.97 4.31
C HIS A 372 -14.60 18.71 3.66
N GLN A 373 -14.30 19.71 2.84
CA GLN A 373 -15.31 20.53 2.17
C GLN A 373 -16.23 19.71 1.27
N VAL A 374 -15.68 18.80 0.45
CA VAL A 374 -16.48 17.97 -0.46
C VAL A 374 -17.35 16.96 0.29
N LEU A 375 -16.83 16.31 1.35
CA LEU A 375 -17.61 15.40 2.17
C LEU A 375 -18.77 16.12 2.89
N MET A 376 -18.53 17.35 3.38
CA MET A 376 -19.57 18.20 3.96
C MET A 376 -20.67 18.53 2.95
N MET A 377 -20.28 19.02 1.76
CA MET A 377 -21.23 19.39 0.69
C MET A 377 -22.09 18.19 0.24
N ASN A 378 -21.57 16.97 0.34
CA ASN A 378 -22.29 15.74 -0.01
C ASN A 378 -22.99 15.05 1.17
N LYS A 379 -22.95 15.62 2.39
CA LYS A 379 -23.51 15.02 3.62
C LYS A 379 -22.96 13.61 3.90
N LEU A 380 -21.67 13.42 3.65
CA LEU A 380 -20.95 12.15 3.90
C LEU A 380 -19.96 12.24 5.06
N ARG A 381 -19.80 13.44 5.65
CA ARG A 381 -18.79 13.71 6.68
C ARG A 381 -18.99 12.90 7.97
N ASN A 382 -20.23 12.52 8.27
CA ASN A 382 -20.63 11.74 9.43
C ASN A 382 -20.17 10.27 9.37
N ASN A 383 -19.89 9.73 8.18
CA ASN A 383 -19.55 8.32 7.95
C ASN A 383 -18.03 8.06 7.84
N ILE A 384 -17.21 9.10 7.81
CA ILE A 384 -15.77 8.98 7.53
C ILE A 384 -14.96 9.76 8.56
N THR A 385 -13.96 9.11 9.14
CA THR A 385 -12.90 9.81 9.85
C THR A 385 -11.83 10.30 8.86
N LEU A 386 -11.52 11.60 8.88
CA LEU A 386 -10.41 12.13 8.07
C LEU A 386 -9.10 12.08 8.84
N ARG A 387 -8.06 11.54 8.21
CA ARG A 387 -6.68 11.50 8.72
C ARG A 387 -5.76 12.27 7.78
N THR A 388 -4.71 12.88 8.30
CA THR A 388 -3.67 13.52 7.46
C THR A 388 -2.26 13.21 7.93
N ASP A 389 -1.32 13.12 6.98
CA ASP A 389 0.13 13.16 7.22
C ASP A 389 0.82 14.08 6.21
N GLY A 390 2.12 14.29 6.41
CA GLY A 390 2.94 15.18 5.60
C GLY A 390 3.63 16.22 6.47
N GLY A 391 4.89 15.94 6.86
CA GLY A 391 5.70 16.92 7.60
C GLY A 391 5.14 17.44 8.92
N LEU A 392 4.18 16.75 9.56
CA LEU A 392 3.65 17.08 10.89
C LEU A 392 4.73 16.83 11.96
N ARG A 393 4.97 17.83 12.82
CA ARG A 393 6.12 17.86 13.75
C ARG A 393 5.78 18.38 15.15
N THR A 394 4.76 19.22 15.30
CA THR A 394 4.46 19.94 16.54
C THR A 394 2.96 19.94 16.86
N GLY A 395 2.58 20.31 18.07
CA GLY A 395 1.18 20.53 18.47
C GLY A 395 0.49 21.60 17.61
N ARG A 396 1.22 22.65 17.21
CA ARG A 396 0.73 23.63 16.21
C ARG A 396 0.26 22.96 14.91
N ASP A 397 1.04 22.02 14.38
CA ASP A 397 0.67 21.31 13.15
C ASP A 397 -0.60 20.48 13.33
N VAL A 398 -0.73 19.82 14.49
CA VAL A 398 -1.91 19.02 14.87
C VAL A 398 -3.16 19.89 14.94
N VAL A 399 -3.09 21.05 15.58
CA VAL A 399 -4.23 21.98 15.72
C VAL A 399 -4.62 22.56 14.37
N ILE A 400 -3.66 22.95 13.52
CA ILE A 400 -3.97 23.41 12.14
C ILE A 400 -4.64 22.32 11.34
N ALA A 401 -4.11 21.09 11.38
CA ALA A 401 -4.71 19.94 10.69
C ALA A 401 -6.15 19.69 11.14
N ALA A 402 -6.40 19.77 12.46
CA ALA A 402 -7.75 19.65 13.00
C ALA A 402 -8.67 20.73 12.43
N ILE A 403 -8.27 21.99 12.54
CA ILE A 403 -9.07 23.13 12.04
C ILE A 403 -9.38 22.99 10.54
N LEU A 404 -8.47 22.47 9.72
CA LEU A 404 -8.69 22.23 8.29
C LEU A 404 -9.56 20.99 8.00
N GLY A 405 -9.85 20.15 8.99
CA GLY A 405 -10.86 19.09 8.91
C GLY A 405 -10.42 17.69 9.33
N ALA A 406 -9.15 17.48 9.70
CA ALA A 406 -8.63 16.17 10.14
C ALA A 406 -9.09 15.83 11.56
N GLU A 407 -9.43 14.57 11.80
CA GLU A 407 -9.72 14.03 13.13
C GLU A 407 -8.57 13.25 13.73
N GLN A 408 -7.66 12.77 12.87
CA GLN A 408 -6.50 11.96 13.22
C GLN A 408 -5.24 12.46 12.50
N MET A 409 -4.09 12.33 13.17
CA MET A 409 -2.82 12.90 12.74
C MET A 409 -1.77 11.80 12.66
N ASN A 410 -1.13 11.67 11.51
CA ASN A 410 -0.26 10.55 11.21
C ASN A 410 1.21 10.99 11.07
N PHE A 411 2.10 10.36 11.83
CA PHE A 411 3.50 10.77 12.00
C PHE A 411 4.47 9.71 11.47
N GLY A 412 5.25 10.06 10.45
CA GLY A 412 6.27 9.18 9.86
C GLY A 412 7.69 9.57 10.28
N THR A 413 8.31 10.45 9.49
CA THR A 413 9.70 10.89 9.65
C THR A 413 10.04 11.32 11.08
N ILE A 414 9.22 12.14 11.71
CA ILE A 414 9.50 12.68 13.05
C ILE A 414 9.44 11.58 14.12
N ALA A 415 8.56 10.59 13.98
CA ALA A 415 8.52 9.42 14.85
C ALA A 415 9.78 8.55 14.70
N MET A 416 10.36 8.47 13.49
CA MET A 416 11.67 7.83 13.30
C MET A 416 12.81 8.62 13.95
N ILE A 417 12.73 9.95 13.94
CA ILE A 417 13.71 10.82 14.63
C ILE A 417 13.60 10.62 16.14
N ALA A 418 12.40 10.41 16.70
CA ALA A 418 12.24 10.11 18.13
C ALA A 418 13.03 8.88 18.57
N MET A 419 13.17 7.89 17.68
CA MET A 419 13.96 6.69 17.93
C MET A 419 15.44 6.80 17.54
N GLY A 420 15.93 7.98 17.17
CA GLY A 420 17.34 8.24 16.91
C GLY A 420 17.74 8.46 15.45
N CYS A 421 16.80 8.61 14.52
CA CYS A 421 17.14 8.95 13.13
C CYS A 421 17.87 10.31 13.04
N VAL A 422 19.07 10.31 12.47
CA VAL A 422 19.88 11.53 12.26
C VAL A 422 19.70 12.13 10.85
N TYR A 423 18.63 11.75 10.15
CA TYR A 423 18.17 12.33 8.87
C TYR A 423 19.22 12.42 7.74
N VAL A 424 20.17 11.47 7.67
CA VAL A 424 21.25 11.43 6.65
C VAL A 424 20.80 11.00 5.24
N ARG A 425 19.54 10.59 5.06
CA ARG A 425 18.91 10.20 3.78
C ARG A 425 19.62 9.05 3.02
N LYS A 426 20.16 8.06 3.75
CA LYS A 426 20.80 6.84 3.19
C LYS A 426 19.97 5.57 3.37
N CYS A 427 18.66 5.70 3.57
CA CYS A 427 17.77 4.60 3.92
C CYS A 427 17.76 3.44 2.89
N HIS A 428 17.94 3.78 1.61
CA HIS A 428 17.99 2.84 0.48
C HIS A 428 19.33 2.09 0.35
N LEU A 429 20.40 2.53 1.02
CA LEU A 429 21.75 1.94 0.92
C LEU A 429 22.03 0.84 1.95
N ASN A 430 21.05 0.54 2.82
CA ASN A 430 21.15 -0.43 3.90
C ASN A 430 22.28 -0.19 4.93
N ASN A 431 22.84 1.02 4.99
CA ASN A 431 23.95 1.38 5.87
C ASN A 431 23.59 2.50 6.85
N CYS A 432 22.36 2.47 7.39
CA CYS A 432 21.87 3.45 8.35
C CYS A 432 22.80 3.51 9.57
N PRO A 433 23.39 4.68 9.90
CA PRO A 433 24.44 4.77 10.93
C PRO A 433 23.92 4.51 12.36
N VAL A 434 22.60 4.54 12.54
CA VAL A 434 21.89 4.47 13.84
C VAL A 434 20.93 3.29 13.92
N GLY A 435 21.02 2.33 12.98
CA GLY A 435 20.24 1.09 13.05
C GLY A 435 18.74 1.20 12.79
N VAL A 436 18.23 2.36 12.35
CA VAL A 436 16.80 2.57 12.09
C VAL A 436 16.35 1.99 10.74
N ALA A 437 16.94 2.43 9.62
CA ALA A 437 16.48 2.09 8.27
C ALA A 437 17.41 1.07 7.58
N THR A 438 17.62 -0.09 8.20
CA THR A 438 18.57 -1.11 7.73
C THR A 438 18.16 -2.51 8.17
N THR A 439 18.42 -3.51 7.33
CA THR A 439 18.29 -4.94 7.66
C THR A 439 19.64 -5.60 7.92
N ASN A 440 20.74 -4.85 7.77
CA ASN A 440 22.10 -5.35 7.99
C ASN A 440 22.40 -5.46 9.50
N PRO A 441 22.76 -6.65 10.02
CA PRO A 441 23.04 -6.86 11.45
C PRO A 441 24.08 -5.89 12.03
N LYS A 442 25.15 -5.57 11.28
CA LYS A 442 26.22 -4.65 11.72
C LYS A 442 25.67 -3.26 12.08
N TRP A 443 24.70 -2.78 11.31
CA TRP A 443 24.11 -1.46 11.49
C TRP A 443 22.94 -1.49 12.46
N ARG A 444 22.14 -2.57 12.47
CA ARG A 444 21.08 -2.81 13.46
C ARG A 444 21.60 -2.82 14.90
N ALA A 445 22.78 -3.39 15.14
CA ALA A 445 23.44 -3.37 16.44
C ALA A 445 23.72 -1.97 17.01
N LYS A 446 23.56 -0.91 16.21
CA LYS A 446 23.71 0.49 16.63
C LYS A 446 22.39 1.16 17.02
N PHE A 447 21.26 0.46 16.92
CA PHE A 447 19.96 1.00 17.32
C PHE A 447 19.92 1.22 18.84
N LYS A 448 19.52 2.43 19.25
CA LYS A 448 19.41 2.84 20.66
C LYS A 448 18.06 3.48 20.98
N GLY A 449 17.09 3.41 20.06
CA GLY A 449 15.75 3.93 20.29
C GLY A 449 15.01 3.08 21.32
N SER A 450 14.12 3.70 22.08
CA SER A 450 13.22 3.03 23.02
C SER A 450 11.77 3.46 22.76
N PRO A 451 10.78 2.66 23.20
CA PRO A 451 9.38 3.07 23.12
C PRO A 451 9.12 4.38 23.86
N ASP A 452 9.80 4.60 24.99
CA ASP A 452 9.65 5.79 25.83
C ASP A 452 10.00 7.09 25.07
N HIS A 453 11.00 7.06 24.18
CA HIS A 453 11.30 8.23 23.36
C HIS A 453 10.14 8.64 22.45
N VAL A 454 9.44 7.65 21.88
CA VAL A 454 8.27 7.90 21.02
C VAL A 454 7.08 8.35 21.85
N VAL A 455 6.87 7.75 23.03
CA VAL A 455 5.84 8.17 24.00
C VAL A 455 6.05 9.62 24.41
N ASN A 456 7.25 9.99 24.83
CA ASN A 456 7.61 11.36 25.19
C ASN A 456 7.28 12.33 24.05
N PHE A 457 7.63 11.97 22.81
CA PHE A 457 7.30 12.78 21.65
C PHE A 457 5.80 12.99 21.46
N MET A 458 5.02 11.91 21.46
CA MET A 458 3.56 12.01 21.26
C MET A 458 2.88 12.80 22.37
N MET A 459 3.30 12.60 23.63
CA MET A 459 2.76 13.34 24.77
C MET A 459 3.12 14.83 24.72
N GLY A 460 4.36 15.18 24.35
CA GLY A 460 4.76 16.58 24.19
C GLY A 460 3.96 17.31 23.10
N VAL A 461 3.74 16.65 21.96
CA VAL A 461 2.88 17.17 20.87
C VAL A 461 1.43 17.37 21.32
N ALA A 462 0.88 16.42 22.09
CA ALA A 462 -0.46 16.54 22.63
C ALA A 462 -0.56 17.68 23.65
N GLU A 463 0.43 17.85 24.53
CA GLU A 463 0.44 18.92 25.53
C GLU A 463 0.53 20.32 24.88
N GLU A 464 1.38 20.51 23.87
CA GLU A 464 1.42 21.75 23.08
C GLU A 464 0.08 22.01 22.40
N ALA A 465 -0.57 20.97 21.85
CA ALA A 465 -1.90 21.13 21.27
C ALA A 465 -2.92 21.62 22.31
N ARG A 466 -2.86 21.12 23.56
CA ARG A 466 -3.72 21.58 24.67
C ARG A 466 -3.46 23.04 25.03
N GLU A 467 -2.20 23.45 25.09
CA GLU A 467 -1.82 24.84 25.37
C GLU A 467 -2.39 25.79 24.30
N ILE A 468 -2.29 25.40 23.01
CA ILE A 468 -2.87 26.17 21.90
C ILE A 468 -4.40 26.18 22.00
N MET A 469 -5.03 25.04 22.28
CA MET A 469 -6.48 24.93 22.48
C MET A 469 -6.99 25.83 23.61
N ALA A 470 -6.27 25.86 24.75
CA ALA A 470 -6.58 26.74 25.86
C ALA A 470 -6.52 28.22 25.45
N SER A 471 -5.49 28.59 24.67
CA SER A 471 -5.34 29.95 24.12
C SER A 471 -6.48 30.33 23.16
N LEU A 472 -6.99 29.35 22.40
CA LEU A 472 -8.12 29.50 21.48
C LEU A 472 -9.48 29.46 22.18
N GLY A 473 -9.52 29.16 23.48
CA GLY A 473 -10.74 29.08 24.27
C GLY A 473 -11.57 27.80 24.05
N VAL A 474 -10.98 26.73 23.52
CA VAL A 474 -11.66 25.47 23.19
C VAL A 474 -11.30 24.34 24.16
N ARG A 475 -12.27 23.50 24.52
CA ARG A 475 -12.07 22.43 25.54
C ARG A 475 -11.73 21.09 24.91
N SER A 476 -12.13 20.86 23.67
CA SER A 476 -11.90 19.61 22.95
C SER A 476 -11.49 19.83 21.50
N MET A 477 -10.73 18.90 20.93
CA MET A 477 -10.28 18.90 19.54
C MET A 477 -11.49 18.90 18.59
N ASN A 478 -12.59 18.25 19.00
CA ASN A 478 -13.85 18.24 18.24
C ASN A 478 -14.43 19.65 18.02
N GLU A 479 -14.18 20.60 18.93
CA GLU A 479 -14.62 22.00 18.75
C GLU A 479 -13.81 22.76 17.70
N LEU A 480 -12.62 22.29 17.34
CA LEU A 480 -11.79 22.87 16.30
C LEU A 480 -12.10 22.33 14.91
N ILE A 481 -12.48 21.05 14.83
CA ILE A 481 -12.44 20.31 13.57
C ILE A 481 -13.31 20.95 12.49
N GLY A 482 -12.67 21.28 11.37
CA GLY A 482 -13.33 21.81 10.18
C GLY A 482 -13.85 23.24 10.34
N ARG A 483 -13.29 24.08 11.22
CA ARG A 483 -13.73 25.47 11.45
C ARG A 483 -12.64 26.51 11.10
N PRO A 484 -12.13 26.53 9.85
CA PRO A 484 -10.99 27.37 9.46
C PRO A 484 -11.24 28.87 9.63
N GLN A 485 -12.40 29.38 9.21
CA GLN A 485 -12.70 30.81 9.29
C GLN A 485 -12.78 31.32 10.74
N LYS A 486 -13.13 30.45 11.68
CA LYS A 486 -13.25 30.81 13.10
C LYS A 486 -11.88 30.93 13.75
N PHE A 487 -10.97 30.00 13.46
CA PHE A 487 -9.73 29.83 14.22
C PHE A 487 -8.45 30.16 13.45
N LEU A 488 -8.49 30.32 12.13
CA LEU A 488 -7.30 30.59 11.31
C LEU A 488 -7.45 31.83 10.45
N ALA A 489 -6.32 32.49 10.21
CA ALA A 489 -6.13 33.49 9.19
C ALA A 489 -4.85 33.19 8.39
N GLN A 490 -4.79 33.69 7.16
CA GLN A 490 -3.51 33.83 6.47
C GLN A 490 -2.79 35.03 7.08
N ARG A 491 -1.55 34.84 7.53
CA ARG A 491 -0.73 35.93 8.06
C ARG A 491 0.01 36.66 6.94
N ASP A 492 0.27 37.93 7.17
CA ASP A 492 1.23 38.69 6.36
C ASP A 492 2.66 38.25 6.69
N VAL A 493 3.51 38.08 5.69
CA VAL A 493 4.94 37.76 5.85
C VAL A 493 5.75 38.97 5.40
N PRO A 494 6.17 39.86 6.32
CA PRO A 494 6.88 41.08 5.97
C PRO A 494 8.15 40.78 5.17
N ASP A 495 8.45 41.64 4.20
CA ASP A 495 9.66 41.61 3.36
C ASP A 495 9.88 40.33 2.53
N HIS A 496 8.96 39.36 2.59
CA HIS A 496 9.08 38.14 1.78
C HIS A 496 8.57 38.39 0.35
N PRO A 497 9.38 38.19 -0.70
CA PRO A 497 9.07 38.64 -2.05
C PRO A 497 7.88 37.92 -2.71
N LYS A 498 7.58 36.68 -2.30
CA LYS A 498 6.56 35.83 -2.93
C LYS A 498 5.43 35.31 -2.03
N ALA A 499 5.62 35.20 -0.71
CA ALA A 499 4.66 34.54 0.18
C ALA A 499 3.29 35.24 0.18
N ASN A 500 3.29 36.58 0.16
CA ASN A 500 2.06 37.38 0.16
C ASN A 500 1.36 37.43 -1.21
N THR A 501 1.90 36.76 -2.24
CA THR A 501 1.22 36.60 -3.54
C THR A 501 0.21 35.44 -3.53
N LEU A 502 0.24 34.60 -2.49
CA LEU A 502 -0.66 33.46 -2.34
C LEU A 502 -2.03 33.89 -1.79
N ASP A 503 -3.10 33.21 -2.21
CA ASP A 503 -4.47 33.39 -1.72
C ASP A 503 -4.99 32.08 -1.11
N LEU A 504 -5.08 32.05 0.23
CA LEU A 504 -5.58 30.88 0.97
C LEU A 504 -7.09 30.92 1.27
N LYS A 505 -7.86 31.87 0.74
CA LYS A 505 -9.31 31.98 1.02
C LYS A 505 -10.09 30.70 0.74
N LYS A 506 -9.74 29.97 -0.32
CA LYS A 506 -10.40 28.69 -0.67
C LYS A 506 -10.08 27.58 0.33
N VAL A 507 -8.83 27.50 0.77
CA VAL A 507 -8.38 26.54 1.79
C VAL A 507 -9.09 26.83 3.12
N LEU A 508 -9.21 28.11 3.47
CA LEU A 508 -9.85 28.58 4.69
C LEU A 508 -11.38 28.67 4.59
N SER A 509 -12.01 28.22 3.50
CA SER A 509 -13.47 28.27 3.36
C SER A 509 -14.14 27.27 4.29
N ASP A 510 -15.08 27.75 5.10
CA ASP A 510 -16.04 26.88 5.79
C ASP A 510 -17.24 26.61 4.84
N LYS A 511 -17.79 25.40 4.87
CA LYS A 511 -18.95 24.98 4.05
C LYS A 511 -20.16 24.60 4.88
N GLY A 512 -20.05 24.57 6.21
CA GLY A 512 -21.15 24.24 7.12
C GLY A 512 -21.62 25.47 7.92
N ASP A 513 -22.86 25.42 8.39
CA ASP A 513 -23.32 26.31 9.47
C ASP A 513 -22.76 25.87 10.84
N GLU A 514 -23.13 26.54 11.93
CA GLU A 514 -22.59 26.23 13.26
C GLU A 514 -22.95 24.82 13.75
N ASN A 515 -24.05 24.25 13.26
CA ASN A 515 -24.62 22.96 13.66
C ASN A 515 -24.29 21.81 12.69
N ALA A 516 -23.56 22.09 11.60
CA ALA A 516 -23.22 21.08 10.61
C ALA A 516 -22.35 19.96 11.20
N VAL A 517 -22.57 18.72 10.76
CA VAL A 517 -21.79 17.55 11.20
C VAL A 517 -20.40 17.59 10.57
N ARG A 518 -19.38 17.91 11.37
CA ARG A 518 -17.98 18.13 10.92
C ARG A 518 -17.03 16.97 11.21
N ILE A 519 -17.50 15.99 11.97
CA ILE A 519 -16.75 14.83 12.46
C ILE A 519 -17.49 13.55 12.12
N CYS A 520 -16.79 12.42 12.19
CA CYS A 520 -17.43 11.11 12.10
C CYS A 520 -18.30 10.89 13.34
N THR A 521 -19.56 10.51 13.12
CA THR A 521 -20.50 10.18 14.21
C THR A 521 -20.85 8.70 14.24
N GLU A 522 -20.67 8.02 13.11
CA GLU A 522 -20.82 6.57 13.02
C GLU A 522 -19.54 5.88 13.52
N ASP A 523 -19.69 4.75 14.22
CA ASP A 523 -18.54 3.94 14.59
C ASP A 523 -17.95 3.22 13.36
N ARG A 524 -18.81 2.70 12.47
CA ARG A 524 -18.38 2.00 11.26
C ARG A 524 -19.37 2.20 10.11
N ASN A 525 -18.85 2.34 8.90
CA ASN A 525 -19.58 2.48 7.65
C ASN A 525 -19.78 1.09 7.01
N ASP A 526 -20.78 0.35 7.46
CA ASP A 526 -21.05 -1.01 6.97
C ASP A 526 -21.70 -1.08 5.58
N GLY A 527 -22.08 0.06 5.00
CA GLY A 527 -22.89 0.09 3.79
C GLY A 527 -24.19 -0.69 3.92
N ILE A 528 -24.73 -1.16 2.79
CA ILE A 528 -26.04 -1.84 2.72
C ILE A 528 -25.95 -3.34 2.41
N HIS A 529 -24.78 -3.86 2.06
CA HIS A 529 -24.61 -5.26 1.63
C HIS A 529 -23.66 -6.01 2.57
N LYS A 530 -24.15 -7.09 3.16
CA LYS A 530 -23.37 -8.12 3.88
C LYS A 530 -23.59 -9.46 3.15
N PRO A 531 -22.61 -10.37 3.08
CA PRO A 531 -22.81 -11.65 2.39
C PRO A 531 -23.74 -12.51 3.23
N ALA A 532 -24.97 -12.65 2.75
CA ALA A 532 -25.98 -13.47 3.39
C ALA A 532 -25.53 -14.95 3.46
N LEU A 533 -24.82 -15.43 2.43
CA LEU A 533 -24.43 -16.83 2.31
C LEU A 533 -23.35 -17.25 3.31
N ASP A 534 -22.29 -16.46 3.49
CA ASP A 534 -21.25 -16.78 4.47
C ASP A 534 -21.77 -16.77 5.91
N LEU A 535 -22.69 -15.84 6.22
CA LEU A 535 -23.38 -15.85 7.51
C LEU A 535 -24.26 -17.10 7.68
N GLN A 536 -24.88 -17.58 6.59
CA GLN A 536 -25.60 -18.85 6.60
C GLN A 536 -24.66 -20.04 6.80
N ILE A 537 -23.51 -20.08 6.12
CA ILE A 537 -22.47 -21.11 6.29
C ILE A 537 -22.01 -21.17 7.75
N LEU A 538 -21.72 -20.01 8.37
CA LEU A 538 -21.33 -19.96 9.78
C LEU A 538 -22.43 -20.47 10.72
N LYS A 539 -23.71 -20.16 10.44
CA LYS A 539 -24.84 -20.71 11.22
C LYS A 539 -24.93 -22.22 11.07
N ASP A 540 -24.76 -22.74 9.87
CA ASP A 540 -24.79 -24.18 9.61
C ASP A 540 -23.62 -24.90 10.30
N LEU A 541 -22.42 -24.29 10.29
CA LEU A 541 -21.26 -24.76 11.03
C LEU A 541 -21.52 -24.79 12.53
N ALA A 542 -22.13 -23.75 13.10
CA ALA A 542 -22.49 -23.71 14.52
C ALA A 542 -23.46 -24.83 14.92
N ILE A 543 -24.44 -25.13 14.05
CA ILE A 543 -25.36 -26.26 14.24
C ILE A 543 -24.58 -27.59 14.21
N HIS A 544 -23.67 -27.75 13.25
CA HIS A 544 -22.85 -28.96 13.13
C HIS A 544 -21.91 -29.18 14.33
N THR A 545 -21.29 -28.11 14.83
CA THR A 545 -20.38 -28.16 15.99
C THR A 545 -21.14 -28.21 17.32
N GLY A 546 -22.43 -27.89 17.33
CA GLY A 546 -23.26 -27.83 18.54
C GLY A 546 -22.94 -26.62 19.42
N THR A 547 -22.29 -25.60 18.86
CA THR A 547 -21.97 -24.36 19.58
C THR A 547 -23.18 -23.44 19.56
N THR A 548 -23.60 -22.95 20.72
CA THR A 548 -24.69 -21.97 20.85
C THR A 548 -24.12 -20.54 20.85
N GLY A 549 -24.74 -19.64 20.08
CA GLY A 549 -24.33 -18.24 19.97
C GLY A 549 -23.27 -17.95 18.89
N GLU A 550 -22.96 -16.66 18.68
CA GLU A 550 -21.97 -16.19 17.69
C GLU A 550 -20.52 -16.48 18.08
N GLU A 551 -20.28 -17.01 19.28
CA GLU A 551 -18.97 -16.93 19.91
C GLU A 551 -17.94 -17.90 19.33
N ASN A 552 -18.31 -19.01 18.69
CA ASN A 552 -17.31 -19.84 17.98
C ASN A 552 -17.90 -20.93 17.04
N PRO A 553 -18.41 -20.60 15.84
CA PRO A 553 -19.05 -21.60 14.95
C PRO A 553 -18.11 -22.70 14.47
N THR A 554 -16.79 -22.46 14.49
CA THR A 554 -15.77 -23.40 14.00
C THR A 554 -15.10 -24.20 15.12
N ALA A 555 -15.39 -23.93 16.39
CA ALA A 555 -14.79 -24.64 17.52
C ALA A 555 -15.09 -26.14 17.48
N GLY A 556 -14.06 -26.94 17.75
CA GLY A 556 -14.18 -28.41 17.78
C GLY A 556 -14.16 -29.08 16.41
N LEU A 557 -13.98 -28.33 15.30
CA LEU A 557 -13.82 -28.94 13.97
C LEU A 557 -12.53 -29.76 13.83
N MET A 558 -11.51 -29.50 14.66
CA MET A 558 -10.28 -30.31 14.66
C MET A 558 -10.51 -31.77 15.03
N ASP A 559 -11.51 -32.05 15.87
CA ASP A 559 -11.76 -33.37 16.45
C ASP A 559 -13.01 -34.06 15.85
N ARG A 560 -13.54 -33.52 14.75
CA ARG A 560 -14.78 -34.00 14.09
C ARG A 560 -14.54 -34.42 12.65
N GLY A 561 -15.49 -35.19 12.12
CA GLY A 561 -15.55 -35.49 10.69
C GLY A 561 -15.81 -34.23 9.85
N PRO A 562 -15.58 -34.30 8.53
CA PRO A 562 -15.71 -33.15 7.64
C PRO A 562 -17.14 -32.60 7.63
N PHE A 563 -17.28 -31.28 7.67
CA PHE A 563 -18.54 -30.60 7.43
C PHE A 563 -18.77 -30.45 5.92
N THR A 564 -19.78 -31.14 5.39
CA THR A 564 -20.13 -31.09 3.96
C THR A 564 -21.50 -30.48 3.74
N LYS A 565 -21.62 -29.53 2.82
CA LYS A 565 -22.90 -28.93 2.44
C LYS A 565 -22.91 -28.36 1.02
N GLU A 566 -24.09 -28.32 0.41
CA GLU A 566 -24.31 -27.67 -0.89
C GLU A 566 -25.15 -26.39 -0.77
N TYR A 567 -24.87 -25.40 -1.64
CA TYR A 567 -25.61 -24.15 -1.75
C TYR A 567 -25.82 -23.74 -3.22
N GLU A 568 -26.95 -23.10 -3.51
CA GLU A 568 -27.16 -22.40 -4.79
C GLU A 568 -26.60 -20.98 -4.70
N VAL A 569 -25.98 -20.49 -5.78
CA VAL A 569 -25.32 -19.18 -5.82
C VAL A 569 -25.66 -18.41 -7.09
N VAL A 570 -25.78 -17.10 -6.96
CA VAL A 570 -25.95 -16.16 -8.07
C VAL A 570 -24.87 -15.07 -8.00
N ASN A 571 -24.67 -14.33 -9.10
CA ASN A 571 -23.52 -13.42 -9.24
C ASN A 571 -23.52 -12.26 -8.22
N THR A 572 -24.63 -12.02 -7.54
CA THR A 572 -24.73 -11.05 -6.43
C THR A 572 -24.15 -11.57 -5.12
N ASP A 573 -23.98 -12.90 -5.00
CA ASP A 573 -23.32 -13.56 -3.87
C ASP A 573 -21.79 -13.44 -4.04
N ARG A 574 -21.24 -12.43 -3.37
CA ARG A 574 -19.83 -12.09 -3.39
C ARG A 574 -19.14 -12.62 -2.15
N ASN A 575 -17.82 -12.77 -2.20
CA ASN A 575 -16.98 -13.09 -1.03
C ASN A 575 -17.23 -14.46 -0.39
N ILE A 576 -17.81 -15.39 -1.13
CA ILE A 576 -18.14 -16.71 -0.62
C ILE A 576 -16.89 -17.39 -0.04
N GLY A 577 -16.98 -17.84 1.21
CA GLY A 577 -15.91 -18.48 1.99
C GLY A 577 -14.97 -17.51 2.71
N THR A 578 -15.05 -16.20 2.47
CA THR A 578 -14.11 -15.20 3.03
C THR A 578 -14.32 -15.00 4.53
N ARG A 579 -15.57 -14.86 4.97
CA ARG A 579 -15.92 -14.68 6.39
C ARG A 579 -15.65 -15.96 7.17
N THR A 580 -15.93 -17.11 6.56
CA THR A 580 -15.59 -18.42 7.12
C THR A 580 -14.08 -18.57 7.31
N ALA A 581 -13.28 -18.22 6.30
CA ALA A 581 -11.81 -18.25 6.39
C ALA A 581 -11.28 -17.30 7.47
N GLY A 582 -11.85 -16.09 7.58
CA GLY A 582 -11.56 -15.15 8.66
C GLY A 582 -11.79 -15.79 10.03
N ARG A 583 -12.95 -16.42 10.24
CA ARG A 583 -13.26 -17.03 11.52
C ARG A 583 -12.34 -18.21 11.85
N VAL A 584 -12.03 -19.05 10.87
CA VAL A 584 -11.03 -20.13 11.04
C VAL A 584 -9.67 -19.55 11.43
N ALA A 585 -9.21 -18.50 10.75
CA ALA A 585 -7.90 -17.89 11.02
C ALA A 585 -7.82 -17.18 12.39
N GLU A 586 -8.93 -16.67 12.92
CA GLU A 586 -8.97 -16.09 14.27
C GLU A 586 -8.71 -17.11 15.37
N ILE A 587 -9.07 -18.38 15.14
CA ILE A 587 -9.02 -19.43 16.17
C ILE A 587 -7.83 -20.36 15.95
N TYR A 588 -7.59 -20.74 14.70
CA TYR A 588 -6.60 -21.74 14.31
C TYR A 588 -5.34 -21.12 13.69
N GLU A 589 -5.23 -19.80 13.77
CA GLU A 589 -4.09 -19.01 13.30
C GLU A 589 -3.75 -19.34 11.82
N ASN A 590 -2.49 -19.28 11.44
CA ASN A 590 -2.04 -19.54 10.06
C ASN A 590 -2.04 -21.05 9.70
N HIS A 591 -2.15 -21.94 10.70
CA HIS A 591 -2.20 -23.39 10.49
C HIS A 591 -3.54 -23.82 9.87
N GLY A 592 -4.62 -23.12 10.21
CA GLY A 592 -5.96 -23.46 9.78
C GLY A 592 -6.42 -24.80 10.35
N LEU A 593 -7.35 -25.44 9.65
CA LEU A 593 -7.88 -26.76 9.99
C LEU A 593 -7.16 -27.87 9.23
N PRO A 594 -7.28 -29.14 9.68
CA PRO A 594 -6.93 -30.30 8.86
C PRO A 594 -7.59 -30.23 7.48
N ALA A 595 -6.94 -30.86 6.48
CA ALA A 595 -7.45 -30.84 5.10
C ALA A 595 -8.90 -31.37 5.04
N GLU A 596 -9.73 -30.71 4.25
CA GLU A 596 -11.15 -31.06 4.02
C GLU A 596 -12.06 -31.03 5.26
N SER A 597 -11.66 -30.38 6.38
CA SER A 597 -12.55 -30.18 7.52
C SER A 597 -13.86 -29.45 7.17
N ILE A 598 -13.82 -28.56 6.17
CA ILE A 598 -15.00 -27.88 5.60
C ILE A 598 -14.97 -28.12 4.09
N ASP A 599 -15.95 -28.86 3.55
CA ASP A 599 -16.09 -29.16 2.12
C ASP A 599 -17.44 -28.65 1.60
N LEU A 600 -17.42 -27.52 0.88
CA LEU A 600 -18.63 -26.84 0.43
C LEU A 600 -18.75 -26.90 -1.09
N THR A 601 -19.92 -27.29 -1.58
CA THR A 601 -20.25 -27.25 -3.00
C THR A 601 -21.24 -26.14 -3.30
N PHE A 602 -21.00 -25.39 -4.37
CA PHE A 602 -21.82 -24.28 -4.83
C PHE A 602 -22.26 -24.54 -6.27
N ARG A 603 -23.52 -24.25 -6.58
CA ARG A 603 -24.11 -24.44 -7.91
C ARG A 603 -24.63 -23.12 -8.44
N GLY A 604 -24.20 -22.73 -9.64
CA GLY A 604 -24.58 -21.46 -10.28
C GLY A 604 -23.40 -20.55 -10.57
N SER A 605 -23.62 -19.24 -10.57
CA SER A 605 -22.59 -18.25 -10.93
C SER A 605 -22.16 -17.47 -9.69
N ALA A 606 -20.94 -17.67 -9.20
CA ALA A 606 -20.44 -16.93 -8.04
C ALA A 606 -20.03 -15.50 -8.42
N GLY A 607 -20.34 -14.53 -7.57
CA GLY A 607 -19.89 -13.15 -7.73
C GLY A 607 -18.39 -12.98 -7.55
N GLN A 608 -17.95 -11.72 -7.48
CA GLN A 608 -16.55 -11.37 -7.25
C GLN A 608 -16.01 -11.99 -5.94
N SER A 609 -14.71 -12.28 -5.93
CA SER A 609 -13.97 -12.65 -4.71
C SER A 609 -14.35 -14.03 -4.13
N PHE A 610 -14.78 -14.99 -4.95
CA PHE A 610 -15.01 -16.38 -4.51
C PHE A 610 -13.74 -17.02 -3.91
N GLY A 611 -13.81 -17.49 -2.66
CA GLY A 611 -12.67 -18.08 -1.95
C GLY A 611 -11.54 -17.08 -1.65
N THR A 612 -11.85 -15.80 -1.50
CA THR A 612 -10.84 -14.78 -1.15
C THR A 612 -10.32 -14.98 0.27
N PHE A 613 -9.00 -14.87 0.44
CA PHE A 613 -8.28 -15.12 1.69
C PHE A 613 -8.47 -16.53 2.28
N LEU A 614 -8.83 -17.52 1.47
CA LEU A 614 -9.04 -18.90 1.93
C LEU A 614 -7.85 -19.43 2.74
N CYS A 615 -8.14 -20.15 3.82
CA CYS A 615 -7.16 -20.72 4.72
C CYS A 615 -7.25 -22.26 4.75
N GLY A 616 -6.34 -22.89 5.50
CA GLY A 616 -6.19 -24.35 5.55
C GLY A 616 -7.44 -25.05 6.06
N GLY A 617 -7.75 -26.19 5.42
CA GLY A 617 -8.87 -27.05 5.79
C GLY A 617 -10.23 -26.67 5.22
N ILE A 618 -10.30 -25.63 4.39
CA ILE A 618 -11.49 -25.26 3.64
C ILE A 618 -11.31 -25.67 2.17
N LYS A 619 -12.30 -26.39 1.65
CA LYS A 619 -12.42 -26.79 0.26
C LYS A 619 -13.73 -26.26 -0.32
N LEU A 620 -13.63 -25.56 -1.45
CA LEU A 620 -14.76 -24.96 -2.14
C LEU A 620 -14.84 -25.54 -3.56
N THR A 621 -15.97 -26.16 -3.90
CA THR A 621 -16.25 -26.66 -5.25
C THR A 621 -17.36 -25.81 -5.88
N LEU A 622 -17.08 -25.12 -6.97
CA LEU A 622 -18.06 -24.36 -7.74
C LEU A 622 -18.40 -25.12 -9.03
N ILE A 623 -19.65 -25.56 -9.12
CA ILE A 623 -20.24 -26.17 -10.31
C ILE A 623 -21.01 -25.09 -11.05
N GLY A 624 -20.37 -24.50 -12.06
CA GLY A 624 -20.82 -23.30 -12.75
C GLY A 624 -19.64 -22.40 -13.10
N GLU A 625 -19.74 -21.10 -12.81
CA GLU A 625 -18.72 -20.10 -13.18
C GLU A 625 -18.47 -19.11 -12.05
N GLY A 626 -17.24 -18.58 -11.96
CA GLY A 626 -16.87 -17.52 -11.03
C GLY A 626 -16.52 -16.23 -11.77
N ASN A 627 -16.78 -15.07 -11.16
CA ASN A 627 -16.31 -13.81 -11.73
C ASN A 627 -14.81 -13.57 -11.38
N ASP A 628 -14.37 -12.32 -11.34
CA ASP A 628 -12.99 -11.94 -11.02
C ASP A 628 -12.59 -12.32 -9.59
N TYR A 629 -11.28 -12.36 -9.36
CA TYR A 629 -10.66 -12.50 -8.04
C TYR A 629 -10.85 -13.87 -7.34
N VAL A 630 -11.18 -14.93 -8.09
CA VAL A 630 -11.22 -16.30 -7.53
C VAL A 630 -9.89 -16.62 -6.83
N GLY A 631 -9.96 -17.01 -5.56
CA GLY A 631 -8.79 -17.36 -4.74
C GLY A 631 -7.84 -16.19 -4.46
N LYS A 632 -8.28 -14.93 -4.61
CA LYS A 632 -7.49 -13.74 -4.27
C LYS A 632 -6.94 -13.84 -2.84
N GLY A 633 -5.64 -13.63 -2.67
CA GLY A 633 -4.97 -13.66 -1.37
C GLY A 633 -5.10 -14.98 -0.59
N MET A 634 -5.52 -16.08 -1.22
CA MET A 634 -5.62 -17.36 -0.53
C MET A 634 -4.25 -17.78 0.01
N SER A 635 -4.23 -18.30 1.23
CA SER A 635 -3.00 -18.65 1.96
C SER A 635 -2.90 -20.13 2.27
N ASN A 636 -3.95 -20.90 2.00
CA ASN A 636 -4.01 -22.36 1.88
C ASN A 636 -5.44 -22.73 1.39
N GLY A 637 -5.86 -23.98 1.53
CA GLY A 637 -7.18 -24.46 1.12
C GLY A 637 -7.22 -24.88 -0.35
N GLU A 638 -8.38 -25.35 -0.80
CA GLU A 638 -8.60 -25.85 -2.15
C GLU A 638 -9.83 -25.22 -2.78
N ILE A 639 -9.70 -24.78 -4.03
CA ILE A 639 -10.79 -24.28 -4.84
C ILE A 639 -10.85 -25.09 -6.13
N THR A 640 -12.02 -25.60 -6.46
CA THR A 640 -12.31 -26.26 -7.74
C THR A 640 -13.43 -25.52 -8.45
N VAL A 641 -13.23 -25.16 -9.71
CA VAL A 641 -14.27 -24.55 -10.57
C VAL A 641 -14.42 -25.40 -11.83
N ARG A 642 -15.64 -25.88 -12.09
CA ARG A 642 -15.93 -26.72 -13.26
C ARG A 642 -17.35 -26.48 -13.77
N PRO A 643 -17.60 -26.70 -15.08
CA PRO A 643 -18.94 -26.58 -15.62
C PRO A 643 -19.87 -27.67 -15.04
N PRO A 644 -21.20 -27.48 -15.10
CA PRO A 644 -22.16 -28.55 -14.82
C PRO A 644 -21.89 -29.80 -15.66
N ALA A 645 -22.20 -30.98 -15.11
CA ALA A 645 -22.00 -32.25 -15.83
C ALA A 645 -22.87 -32.37 -17.09
N VAL A 646 -24.04 -31.72 -17.08
CA VAL A 646 -24.96 -31.68 -18.23
C VAL A 646 -24.80 -30.34 -18.92
N MET A 647 -24.03 -30.32 -20.00
CA MET A 647 -23.87 -29.18 -20.90
C MET A 647 -24.27 -29.60 -22.32
N ASN A 648 -24.47 -28.61 -23.20
CA ASN A 648 -24.62 -28.87 -24.63
C ASN A 648 -23.40 -29.69 -25.13
N SER A 649 -23.61 -30.69 -25.99
CA SER A 649 -22.55 -31.54 -26.54
C SER A 649 -21.45 -30.78 -27.28
N ASP A 650 -21.76 -29.59 -27.81
CA ASP A 650 -20.80 -28.73 -28.50
C ASP A 650 -19.96 -27.86 -27.53
N PHE A 651 -20.29 -27.87 -26.23
CA PHE A 651 -19.56 -27.08 -25.23
C PHE A 651 -18.22 -27.74 -24.89
N ILE A 652 -17.14 -27.01 -25.15
CA ILE A 652 -15.76 -27.42 -24.82
C ILE A 652 -15.24 -26.49 -23.74
N ALA A 653 -15.08 -27.00 -22.50
CA ALA A 653 -14.64 -26.20 -21.36
C ALA A 653 -13.33 -25.45 -21.63
N ALA A 654 -12.30 -26.13 -22.14
CA ALA A 654 -11.00 -25.55 -22.52
C ALA A 654 -11.06 -24.36 -23.49
N LYS A 655 -12.17 -24.14 -24.21
CA LYS A 655 -12.35 -23.02 -25.15
C LYS A 655 -13.16 -21.86 -24.58
N ASN A 656 -13.80 -22.05 -23.43
CA ASN A 656 -14.72 -21.09 -22.83
C ASN A 656 -14.18 -20.52 -21.53
N SER A 657 -14.49 -19.25 -21.25
CA SER A 657 -14.18 -18.63 -19.96
C SER A 657 -15.07 -19.23 -18.87
N ILE A 658 -14.50 -19.43 -17.69
CA ILE A 658 -15.23 -19.94 -16.51
C ILE A 658 -14.85 -19.20 -15.23
N VAL A 659 -13.70 -18.52 -15.22
CA VAL A 659 -13.31 -17.57 -14.16
C VAL A 659 -12.83 -16.26 -14.76
N GLY A 660 -13.01 -15.17 -14.03
CA GLY A 660 -12.63 -13.83 -14.46
C GLY A 660 -11.13 -13.52 -14.37
N ASN A 661 -10.84 -12.25 -14.17
CA ASN A 661 -9.49 -11.68 -14.10
C ASN A 661 -8.88 -11.78 -12.71
N THR A 662 -7.56 -11.60 -12.64
CA THR A 662 -6.83 -11.38 -11.37
C THR A 662 -7.04 -12.51 -10.35
N CYS A 663 -7.35 -13.74 -10.81
CA CYS A 663 -7.43 -14.90 -9.94
C CYS A 663 -6.08 -15.15 -9.27
N LEU A 664 -6.13 -15.60 -8.01
CA LEU A 664 -4.94 -15.86 -7.18
C LEU A 664 -4.05 -14.65 -6.93
N TYR A 665 -4.59 -13.42 -7.03
CA TYR A 665 -3.80 -12.23 -6.79
C TYR A 665 -3.17 -12.23 -5.39
N GLY A 666 -1.84 -12.27 -5.36
CA GLY A 666 -1.08 -12.24 -4.11
C GLY A 666 -1.21 -13.52 -3.27
N ALA A 667 -1.67 -14.64 -3.84
CA ALA A 667 -1.84 -15.89 -3.12
C ALA A 667 -0.52 -16.36 -2.48
N THR A 668 -0.58 -16.94 -1.28
CA THR A 668 0.58 -17.38 -0.51
C THR A 668 0.56 -18.88 -0.18
N GLY A 669 -0.38 -19.63 -0.78
CA GLY A 669 -0.50 -21.08 -0.64
C GLY A 669 -1.82 -21.61 -1.22
N GLY A 670 -2.06 -22.91 -1.08
CA GLY A 670 -3.30 -23.56 -1.49
C GLY A 670 -3.36 -23.98 -2.95
N LYS A 671 -4.48 -24.57 -3.36
CA LYS A 671 -4.68 -25.17 -4.70
C LYS A 671 -5.91 -24.59 -5.40
N LEU A 672 -5.79 -24.33 -6.70
CA LEU A 672 -6.89 -23.92 -7.58
C LEU A 672 -6.93 -24.77 -8.84
N PHE A 673 -8.04 -25.48 -9.06
CA PHE A 673 -8.29 -26.28 -10.26
C PHE A 673 -9.45 -25.69 -11.06
N VAL A 674 -9.22 -25.36 -12.32
CA VAL A 674 -10.19 -24.65 -13.17
C VAL A 674 -10.37 -25.39 -14.49
N ASN A 675 -11.50 -26.06 -14.66
CA ASN A 675 -11.88 -26.71 -15.92
C ASN A 675 -12.52 -25.68 -16.86
N GLY A 676 -11.65 -24.90 -17.50
CA GLY A 676 -11.99 -23.83 -18.43
C GLY A 676 -10.91 -22.74 -18.45
N ARG A 677 -11.21 -21.61 -19.10
CA ARG A 677 -10.28 -20.49 -19.25
C ARG A 677 -10.47 -19.44 -18.16
N ALA A 678 -9.37 -18.87 -17.69
CA ALA A 678 -9.33 -17.66 -16.88
C ALA A 678 -9.12 -16.41 -17.74
N GLY A 679 -9.49 -15.25 -17.18
CA GLY A 679 -9.25 -13.94 -17.76
C GLY A 679 -7.78 -13.48 -17.70
N GLU A 680 -7.59 -12.17 -17.73
CA GLU A 680 -6.30 -11.51 -17.64
C GLU A 680 -5.67 -11.63 -16.25
N ARG A 681 -4.35 -11.50 -16.17
CA ARG A 681 -3.60 -11.43 -14.90
C ARG A 681 -3.80 -12.62 -13.97
N PHE A 682 -4.08 -13.79 -14.54
CA PHE A 682 -4.11 -15.03 -13.78
C PHE A 682 -2.78 -15.25 -13.05
N CYS A 683 -2.83 -15.54 -11.75
CA CYS A 683 -1.65 -15.69 -10.87
C CYS A 683 -0.78 -14.43 -10.76
N VAL A 684 -1.34 -13.23 -10.96
CA VAL A 684 -0.59 -11.99 -10.70
C VAL A 684 -0.11 -11.95 -9.25
N ARG A 685 1.17 -11.69 -9.03
CA ARG A 685 1.79 -11.70 -7.69
C ARG A 685 1.63 -13.03 -6.93
N ASN A 686 1.38 -14.17 -7.58
CA ASN A 686 1.35 -15.46 -6.90
C ASN A 686 2.69 -15.71 -6.18
N SER A 687 2.59 -16.06 -4.90
CA SER A 687 3.69 -16.21 -3.96
C SER A 687 3.65 -17.56 -3.23
N GLY A 688 2.91 -18.55 -3.75
CA GLY A 688 2.97 -19.90 -3.20
C GLY A 688 1.81 -20.82 -3.55
N SER A 689 0.76 -20.36 -4.24
CA SER A 689 -0.33 -21.25 -4.63
C SER A 689 0.06 -22.15 -5.81
N ILE A 690 -0.60 -23.30 -5.86
CA ILE A 690 -0.54 -24.26 -6.96
C ILE A 690 -1.83 -24.11 -7.77
N SER A 691 -1.74 -24.11 -9.09
CA SER A 691 -2.92 -24.00 -9.93
C SER A 691 -2.84 -24.80 -11.23
N VAL A 692 -4.00 -25.25 -11.70
CA VAL A 692 -4.18 -25.84 -13.04
C VAL A 692 -5.39 -25.20 -13.70
N VAL A 693 -5.21 -24.70 -14.93
CA VAL A 693 -6.24 -24.01 -15.71
C VAL A 693 -6.10 -24.36 -17.19
N GLU A 694 -7.17 -24.25 -17.98
CA GLU A 694 -7.18 -24.70 -19.39
C GLU A 694 -6.96 -23.57 -20.40
N GLY A 695 -6.58 -22.40 -19.92
CA GLY A 695 -6.16 -21.26 -20.73
C GLY A 695 -6.26 -19.95 -19.93
N VAL A 696 -5.52 -18.94 -20.34
CA VAL A 696 -5.47 -17.64 -19.65
C VAL A 696 -5.45 -16.49 -20.65
N GLY A 697 -5.86 -15.30 -20.21
CA GLY A 697 -5.71 -14.05 -20.94
C GLY A 697 -4.29 -13.47 -20.90
N ASP A 698 -4.18 -12.16 -21.18
CA ASP A 698 -2.90 -11.43 -21.16
C ASP A 698 -2.35 -11.32 -19.72
N HIS A 699 -1.04 -11.11 -19.60
CA HIS A 699 -0.34 -10.90 -18.33
C HIS A 699 -0.40 -12.09 -17.34
N GLY A 700 -0.50 -13.32 -17.85
CA GLY A 700 -0.41 -14.52 -17.00
C GLY A 700 0.90 -14.57 -16.22
N CYS A 701 0.83 -14.94 -14.94
CA CYS A 701 1.96 -15.03 -14.00
C CYS A 701 2.76 -13.72 -13.82
N GLU A 702 2.15 -12.56 -14.10
CA GLU A 702 2.78 -11.26 -13.91
C GLU A 702 3.22 -11.06 -12.44
N TYR A 703 4.47 -10.64 -12.21
CA TYR A 703 5.06 -10.48 -10.88
C TYR A 703 5.05 -11.72 -9.98
N MET A 704 4.88 -12.95 -10.50
CA MET A 704 4.93 -14.16 -9.69
C MET A 704 6.30 -14.33 -8.99
N THR A 705 6.29 -14.64 -7.70
CA THR A 705 7.50 -14.81 -6.87
C THR A 705 7.69 -16.23 -6.37
N ASN A 706 6.63 -17.04 -6.31
CA ASN A 706 6.67 -18.45 -5.93
C ASN A 706 5.37 -19.17 -6.35
N GLY A 707 5.30 -20.49 -6.17
CA GLY A 707 4.15 -21.32 -6.56
C GLY A 707 4.39 -22.10 -7.86
N SER A 708 3.40 -22.91 -8.26
CA SER A 708 3.44 -23.76 -9.46
C SER A 708 2.14 -23.63 -10.25
N THR A 709 2.20 -23.25 -11.52
CA THR A 709 1.00 -22.99 -12.34
C THR A 709 1.05 -23.78 -13.64
N VAL A 710 0.06 -24.62 -13.90
CA VAL A 710 -0.09 -25.40 -15.13
C VAL A 710 -1.20 -24.81 -16.00
N ILE A 711 -0.89 -24.54 -17.26
CA ILE A 711 -1.84 -23.99 -18.25
C ILE A 711 -1.99 -24.97 -19.41
N LEU A 712 -3.15 -25.61 -19.51
CA LEU A 712 -3.48 -26.67 -20.46
C LEU A 712 -4.09 -26.15 -21.78
N GLY A 713 -3.73 -24.92 -22.17
CA GLY A 713 -4.25 -24.28 -23.37
C GLY A 713 -3.59 -22.94 -23.69
N LEU A 714 -4.32 -22.09 -24.41
CA LEU A 714 -3.78 -20.81 -24.90
C LEU A 714 -3.45 -19.83 -23.76
N THR A 715 -2.36 -19.10 -23.95
CA THR A 715 -1.98 -17.95 -23.10
C THR A 715 -2.15 -16.64 -23.88
N GLY A 716 -2.29 -15.53 -23.17
CA GLY A 716 -2.21 -14.18 -23.73
C GLY A 716 -0.78 -13.63 -23.76
N LYS A 717 -0.65 -12.38 -24.20
CA LYS A 717 0.62 -11.65 -24.36
C LYS A 717 1.24 -11.28 -23.00
N ASN A 718 2.52 -10.94 -23.04
CA ASN A 718 3.30 -10.43 -21.91
C ASN A 718 3.35 -11.42 -20.71
N PHE A 719 3.31 -12.72 -21.02
CA PHE A 719 3.35 -13.77 -20.00
C PHE A 719 4.68 -13.73 -19.21
N GLY A 720 4.60 -13.84 -17.88
CA GLY A 720 5.77 -13.87 -17.01
C GLY A 720 6.49 -12.53 -16.83
N ALA A 721 5.87 -11.41 -17.21
CA ALA A 721 6.44 -10.09 -16.98
C ALA A 721 6.65 -9.84 -15.48
N GLY A 722 7.88 -9.49 -15.08
CA GLY A 722 8.22 -9.30 -13.66
C GLY A 722 8.23 -10.57 -12.81
N MET A 723 8.05 -11.77 -13.40
CA MET A 723 8.12 -13.03 -12.67
C MET A 723 9.56 -13.30 -12.21
N SER A 724 9.77 -13.24 -10.89
CA SER A 724 11.08 -13.40 -10.25
C SER A 724 11.23 -14.75 -9.52
N GLY A 725 10.20 -15.59 -9.50
CA GLY A 725 10.26 -16.92 -8.91
C GLY A 725 8.99 -17.73 -9.15
N GLY A 726 9.00 -18.99 -8.69
CA GLY A 726 7.98 -19.99 -9.02
C GLY A 726 8.26 -20.73 -10.34
N ILE A 727 7.32 -21.59 -10.74
CA ILE A 727 7.39 -22.36 -12.00
C ILE A 727 6.03 -22.26 -12.70
N ALA A 728 6.03 -22.07 -14.02
CA ALA A 728 4.84 -22.26 -14.83
C ALA A 728 5.08 -23.32 -15.91
N TYR A 729 4.13 -24.22 -16.10
CA TYR A 729 4.12 -25.24 -17.13
C TYR A 729 3.02 -24.94 -18.14
N ILE A 730 3.38 -24.84 -19.41
CA ILE A 730 2.46 -24.44 -20.49
C ILE A 730 2.38 -25.58 -21.49
N TYR A 731 1.16 -26.03 -21.77
CA TYR A 731 0.89 -26.87 -22.94
C TYR A 731 0.77 -25.97 -24.16
N ASP A 732 1.84 -25.87 -24.96
CA ASP A 732 1.90 -25.01 -26.14
C ASP A 732 1.10 -25.63 -27.30
N ILE A 733 -0.22 -25.44 -27.23
CA ILE A 733 -1.17 -26.08 -28.14
C ILE A 733 -0.97 -25.66 -29.60
N ASP A 734 -0.51 -24.42 -29.84
CA ASP A 734 -0.34 -23.83 -31.17
C ASP A 734 1.12 -23.58 -31.58
N GLY A 735 2.09 -23.90 -30.72
CA GLY A 735 3.52 -23.71 -31.00
C GLY A 735 3.95 -22.24 -30.99
N MET A 736 3.11 -21.34 -30.48
CA MET A 736 3.31 -19.89 -30.55
C MET A 736 3.60 -19.25 -29.19
N PHE A 737 3.70 -20.03 -28.11
CA PHE A 737 3.90 -19.50 -26.76
C PHE A 737 5.11 -18.56 -26.66
N GLN A 738 6.22 -18.88 -27.33
CA GLN A 738 7.45 -18.07 -27.29
C GLN A 738 7.23 -16.61 -27.74
N SER A 739 6.29 -16.35 -28.65
CA SER A 739 5.96 -14.99 -29.13
C SER A 739 5.15 -14.17 -28.12
N ARG A 740 4.54 -14.83 -27.13
CA ARG A 740 3.69 -14.23 -26.09
C ARG A 740 4.44 -14.01 -24.78
N LEU A 741 5.62 -14.62 -24.61
CA LEU A 741 6.48 -14.51 -23.44
C LEU A 741 7.10 -13.10 -23.33
N ASN A 742 7.15 -12.55 -22.11
CA ASN A 742 8.04 -11.45 -21.80
C ASN A 742 9.43 -12.01 -21.39
N PRO A 743 10.50 -11.81 -22.18
CA PRO A 743 11.79 -12.44 -21.94
C PRO A 743 12.68 -11.66 -20.96
N GLU A 744 12.20 -10.58 -20.31
CA GLU A 744 13.03 -9.71 -19.48
C GLU A 744 13.62 -10.47 -18.28
N MET A 745 12.78 -11.19 -17.53
CA MET A 745 13.18 -11.86 -16.28
C MET A 745 13.06 -13.39 -16.31
N VAL A 746 12.38 -13.96 -17.30
CA VAL A 746 12.14 -15.41 -17.39
C VAL A 746 12.77 -16.04 -18.62
N VAL A 747 12.90 -17.36 -18.59
CA VAL A 747 13.24 -18.21 -19.73
C VAL A 747 12.17 -19.29 -19.91
N ALA A 748 11.89 -19.62 -21.17
CA ALA A 748 11.01 -20.72 -21.55
C ALA A 748 11.85 -21.86 -22.16
N ARG A 749 11.68 -23.08 -21.66
CA ARG A 749 12.44 -24.28 -22.09
C ARG A 749 11.54 -25.51 -22.14
N PRO A 750 11.80 -26.49 -23.03
CA PRO A 750 11.09 -27.76 -22.99
C PRO A 750 11.23 -28.45 -21.63
N VAL A 751 10.18 -29.12 -21.16
CA VAL A 751 10.23 -29.94 -19.94
C VAL A 751 11.05 -31.21 -20.21
N LYS A 752 12.22 -31.33 -19.58
CA LYS A 752 13.13 -32.48 -19.76
C LYS A 752 13.56 -33.17 -18.46
N ARG A 753 13.62 -32.43 -17.35
CA ARG A 753 14.11 -32.96 -16.07
C ARG A 753 13.05 -33.87 -15.47
N ALA A 754 13.46 -35.04 -14.98
CA ALA A 754 12.54 -36.03 -14.40
C ALA A 754 11.67 -35.46 -13.25
N PRO A 755 12.18 -34.60 -12.34
CA PRO A 755 11.36 -33.95 -11.32
C PRO A 755 10.25 -33.07 -11.91
N ASP A 756 10.58 -32.26 -12.93
CA ASP A 756 9.62 -31.37 -13.58
C ASP A 756 8.53 -32.17 -14.31
N ILE A 757 8.91 -33.26 -15.02
CA ILE A 757 7.98 -34.17 -15.70
C ILE A 757 6.99 -34.79 -14.70
N LYS A 758 7.50 -35.27 -13.57
CA LYS A 758 6.69 -35.89 -12.52
C LYS A 758 5.72 -34.88 -11.89
N GLU A 759 6.19 -33.66 -11.60
CA GLU A 759 5.37 -32.60 -11.03
C GLU A 759 4.21 -32.23 -11.96
N VAL A 760 4.50 -31.86 -13.21
CA VAL A 760 3.44 -31.44 -14.15
C VAL A 760 2.46 -32.57 -14.44
N LYS A 761 2.92 -33.83 -14.55
CA LYS A 761 2.02 -34.97 -14.75
C LYS A 761 1.07 -35.15 -13.57
N SER A 762 1.61 -35.12 -12.34
CA SER A 762 0.83 -35.27 -11.11
C SER A 762 -0.20 -34.15 -10.93
N LEU A 763 0.14 -32.91 -11.31
CA LEU A 763 -0.82 -31.79 -11.28
C LEU A 763 -1.94 -31.96 -12.32
N ILE A 764 -1.65 -32.51 -13.49
CA ILE A 764 -2.67 -32.79 -14.51
C ILE A 764 -3.57 -33.97 -14.07
N GLU A 765 -3.00 -35.00 -13.45
CA GLU A 765 -3.74 -36.11 -12.84
C GLU A 765 -4.69 -35.59 -11.75
N GLU A 766 -4.18 -34.78 -10.82
CA GLU A 766 -5.01 -34.17 -9.77
C GLU A 766 -6.10 -33.26 -10.36
N HIS A 767 -5.79 -32.46 -11.39
CA HIS A 767 -6.79 -31.65 -12.10
C HIS A 767 -7.88 -32.52 -12.74
N TYR A 768 -7.54 -33.65 -13.34
CA TYR A 768 -8.52 -34.59 -13.88
C TYR A 768 -9.41 -35.16 -12.77
N GLU A 769 -8.81 -35.65 -11.68
CA GLU A 769 -9.53 -36.21 -10.52
C GLU A 769 -10.51 -35.21 -9.88
N LYS A 770 -10.12 -33.93 -9.80
CA LYS A 770 -10.93 -32.89 -9.15
C LYS A 770 -12.00 -32.32 -10.07
N THR A 771 -11.78 -32.32 -11.38
CA THR A 771 -12.62 -31.53 -12.31
C THR A 771 -13.34 -32.32 -13.39
N ASP A 772 -13.06 -33.62 -13.54
CA ASP A 772 -13.52 -34.47 -14.64
C ASP A 772 -13.14 -33.89 -16.03
N SER A 773 -12.02 -33.15 -16.12
CA SER A 773 -11.61 -32.46 -17.34
C SER A 773 -11.27 -33.42 -18.49
N LEU A 774 -12.04 -33.33 -19.58
CA LEU A 774 -11.75 -34.06 -20.81
C LEU A 774 -10.41 -33.65 -21.44
N ARG A 775 -10.00 -32.38 -21.28
CA ARG A 775 -8.69 -31.88 -21.73
C ARG A 775 -7.57 -32.57 -20.97
N ALA A 776 -7.66 -32.62 -19.65
CA ALA A 776 -6.66 -33.27 -18.81
C ALA A 776 -6.54 -34.76 -19.16
N LYS A 777 -7.69 -35.44 -19.30
CA LYS A 777 -7.75 -36.83 -19.72
C LYS A 777 -7.03 -37.09 -21.04
N GLU A 778 -7.35 -36.32 -22.08
CA GLU A 778 -6.74 -36.46 -23.41
C GLU A 778 -5.21 -36.31 -23.35
N LEU A 779 -4.73 -35.33 -22.56
CA LEU A 779 -3.31 -35.06 -22.40
C LEU A 779 -2.57 -36.19 -21.65
N LEU A 780 -3.22 -36.81 -20.67
CA LEU A 780 -2.68 -37.94 -19.92
C LEU A 780 -2.66 -39.23 -20.75
N GLU A 781 -3.72 -39.49 -21.53
CA GLU A 781 -3.79 -40.64 -22.43
C GLU A 781 -2.74 -40.58 -23.55
N ASN A 782 -2.37 -39.38 -23.99
CA ASN A 782 -1.37 -39.14 -25.03
C ASN A 782 -0.07 -38.52 -24.48
N TRP A 783 0.37 -38.99 -23.30
CA TRP A 783 1.43 -38.33 -22.53
C TRP A 783 2.73 -38.07 -23.31
N ASP A 784 3.19 -39.01 -24.12
CA ASP A 784 4.44 -38.85 -24.87
C ASP A 784 4.36 -37.67 -25.85
N VAL A 785 3.21 -37.48 -26.51
CA VAL A 785 2.95 -36.34 -27.39
C VAL A 785 2.80 -35.07 -26.58
N THR A 786 2.04 -35.12 -25.48
CA THR A 786 1.86 -33.99 -24.56
C THR A 786 3.20 -33.44 -24.08
N LEU A 787 4.11 -34.33 -23.67
CA LEU A 787 5.43 -33.97 -23.15
C LEU A 787 6.26 -33.18 -24.18
N THR A 788 6.16 -33.51 -25.47
CA THR A 788 6.88 -32.75 -26.53
C THR A 788 6.44 -31.30 -26.66
N LYS A 789 5.23 -30.97 -26.19
CA LYS A 789 4.64 -29.62 -26.26
C LYS A 789 4.66 -28.88 -24.92
N LEU A 790 5.13 -29.51 -23.85
CA LEU A 790 5.22 -28.88 -22.53
C LEU A 790 6.43 -27.95 -22.45
N ILE A 791 6.16 -26.70 -22.09
CA ILE A 791 7.14 -25.65 -21.89
C ILE A 791 7.17 -25.29 -20.40
N ARG A 792 8.37 -25.30 -19.82
CA ARG A 792 8.68 -24.81 -18.48
C ARG A 792 9.13 -23.36 -18.54
N VAL A 793 8.53 -22.51 -17.72
CA VAL A 793 8.88 -21.10 -17.55
C VAL A 793 9.35 -20.86 -16.12
N ILE A 794 10.58 -20.35 -15.98
CA ILE A 794 11.20 -20.03 -14.69
C ILE A 794 11.98 -18.72 -14.79
N ALA A 795 12.26 -18.09 -13.64
CA ALA A 795 13.13 -16.93 -13.55
C ALA A 795 14.55 -17.27 -14.04
N LYS A 796 15.21 -16.31 -14.71
CA LYS A 796 16.59 -16.44 -15.20
C LYS A 796 17.57 -16.81 -14.10
N GLU A 797 17.47 -16.17 -12.95
CA GLU A 797 18.35 -16.44 -11.80
C GLU A 797 18.27 -17.90 -11.35
N LYS A 798 17.06 -18.47 -11.31
CA LYS A 798 16.86 -19.90 -11.00
C LYS A 798 17.45 -20.80 -12.08
N TYR A 799 17.24 -20.45 -13.35
CA TYR A 799 17.79 -21.21 -14.46
C TYR A 799 19.33 -21.24 -14.45
N ASP A 800 19.95 -20.10 -14.19
CA ASP A 800 21.41 -19.98 -14.13
C ASP A 800 21.99 -20.80 -12.97
N LEU A 801 21.28 -20.86 -11.83
CA LEU A 801 21.64 -21.74 -10.70
C LEU A 801 21.51 -23.22 -11.07
N GLU A 802 20.38 -23.65 -11.63
CA GLU A 802 20.18 -25.04 -12.06
C GLU A 802 21.25 -25.47 -13.08
N LYS A 803 21.63 -24.57 -14.00
CA LYS A 803 22.69 -24.83 -14.98
C LYS A 803 24.07 -24.98 -14.31
N ALA A 804 24.39 -24.14 -13.33
CA ALA A 804 25.65 -24.22 -12.60
C ALA A 804 25.73 -25.52 -11.75
N GLU A 805 24.61 -25.96 -11.17
CA GLU A 805 24.50 -27.24 -10.47
C GLU A 805 24.74 -28.41 -11.42
N GLU A 806 24.09 -28.43 -12.59
CA GLU A 806 24.29 -29.47 -13.61
C GLU A 806 25.74 -29.51 -14.14
N GLU A 807 26.36 -28.35 -14.37
CA GLU A 807 27.78 -28.24 -14.78
C GLU A 807 28.72 -28.76 -13.68
N HIS A 808 28.41 -28.50 -12.41
CA HIS A 808 29.19 -28.99 -11.27
C HIS A 808 29.04 -30.51 -11.08
N GLU A 809 27.82 -31.04 -11.12
CA GLU A 809 27.57 -32.48 -11.02
C GLU A 809 28.24 -33.24 -12.17
N ALA A 810 28.19 -32.70 -13.40
CA ALA A 810 28.88 -33.30 -14.55
C ALA A 810 30.41 -33.28 -14.40
N ALA A 811 30.99 -32.26 -13.75
CA ALA A 811 32.43 -32.19 -13.48
C ALA A 811 32.88 -33.19 -12.40
N VAL A 812 32.05 -33.44 -11.38
CA VAL A 812 32.34 -34.38 -10.28
C VAL A 812 32.26 -35.85 -10.72
N VAL A 813 31.57 -36.16 -11.82
CA VAL A 813 31.48 -37.53 -12.39
C VAL A 813 32.67 -37.88 -13.30
N VAL A 814 33.53 -36.89 -13.62
CA VAL A 814 34.68 -37.06 -14.53
C VAL A 814 36.03 -37.12 -13.78
N ASP A 815 36.03 -36.87 -12.47
CA ASP A 815 37.12 -37.19 -11.52
C ASP A 815 36.81 -38.49 -10.76
#